data_AF-A0A117S9E0-F1
#
_entry.id   AF-A0A117S9E0-F1
#
_cell.length_a   1.000
_cell.length_b   1.000
_cell.length_c   1.000
_cell.angle_alpha   90.00
_cell.angle_beta   90.00
_cell.angle_gamma   90.00
#
_symmetry.space_group_name_H-M   'P 1'
#
loop_
_entity.id
_entity.type
_entity.pdbx_description
1 polymer ?
#
loop_
_entity_poly.entity_id
_entity_poly.type
_entity_poly.pdbx_seq_one_letter_code
_entity_poly.pdbx_strand_id
1 'polypeptide(L)'
;MRKPNRVLVLLFAFCFVMTQIVFVSPVFAASTSTGTSRIAGEDRYKTAVAVSQKGWKTADYAVLARGDSFADALCAGPLASKFDGPILLTQPRQLNTDTLQELKRLGVRHLFIAGGLGAVSQKVEDDLKAAGITDIERVYGNDRYETSVKIAEKIDDSGTVVLATGNDFPDALSISVIASKLQMPILLTPRNSIPDAVKDYLSEQSITKTYIAGGIGVIGSDIEQQVPGPTRLAGTDRYKTNVAILKNFETHFSFDNIYFATGTNFADALTGAVLAAKKSSPLILANKDLPAATADFLKDKILISTKPIGIGGQNALPSSIVTGILSAKENIQVSEKYNIAGTYGPETGSVTIEGSVIISAADVTLRNTIIEGDLLLGHSIGDGNVYLSDVTVKGKTIVNGGGPNSVIMYNFNGETVVIDIPDGGNVRLVAQGNTSIGNVSMESGGQLEESGLTGDGFTNVEIPAGAEVILSGDFNEVSVEADGANINLANGASITTLNANAPASITGEGQITTANVNVNGVTLGSNPTNLNIADEVTAVIDNEEKTPSDNTSTPPPSSGGGSGAGGGGGGGDTTAPTVNTYSPADNAINVAIDANLVLTFSEYVQVVDGKNITIKKTSDNSEVETIVANNNASITVVSKTVTIDLTNPLANDTGYYVLIDQGAFKDSAGNSYAGINSARDWNFRTVLNILNAPALTNGVSFADDDANDNATI
;
A
#
# COMPACT_ATOMS: atom_id res chain seq x y z
N MET A 1 32.96 5.81 81.34
CA MET A 1 32.73 4.46 80.78
C MET A 1 32.98 4.53 79.27
N ARG A 2 33.81 3.61 78.77
CA ARG A 2 34.18 3.36 77.36
C ARG A 2 32.91 3.21 76.50
N LYS A 3 32.77 3.76 75.28
CA LYS A 3 33.31 3.32 73.95
C LYS A 3 32.41 4.04 72.86
N PRO A 4 32.64 3.96 71.53
CA PRO A 4 33.75 4.51 70.75
C PRO A 4 33.37 5.08 69.34
N ASN A 5 34.37 5.63 68.66
CA ASN A 5 34.73 5.56 67.22
C ASN A 5 33.76 5.90 66.08
N ARG A 6 34.22 6.94 65.36
CA ARG A 6 34.06 7.20 63.92
C ARG A 6 34.53 6.00 63.07
N VAL A 7 33.97 5.89 61.86
CA VAL A 7 34.27 4.97 60.73
C VAL A 7 33.42 3.68 60.68
N LEU A 8 32.40 3.73 59.79
CA LEU A 8 31.40 2.75 59.28
C LEU A 8 30.01 3.34 59.59
N VAL A 9 29.32 4.03 58.69
CA VAL A 9 28.63 3.47 57.52
C VAL A 9 28.66 4.53 56.42
N LEU A 10 29.56 4.35 55.47
CA LEU A 10 29.71 5.12 54.25
C LEU A 10 29.48 4.12 53.11
N LEU A 11 28.21 3.71 52.93
CA LEU A 11 27.66 2.89 51.84
C LEU A 11 26.18 2.65 52.17
N PHE A 12 25.27 2.92 51.23
CA PHE A 12 23.81 2.66 51.27
C PHE A 12 22.80 3.74 51.71
N ALA A 13 23.04 5.04 51.44
CA ALA A 13 21.94 6.03 51.57
C ALA A 13 22.04 7.24 50.61
N PHE A 14 22.42 7.01 49.35
CA PHE A 14 22.43 8.09 48.33
C PHE A 14 22.12 7.58 46.91
N CYS A 15 21.12 6.69 46.75
CA CYS A 15 20.72 6.15 45.44
C CYS A 15 19.20 6.09 45.20
N PHE A 16 18.37 6.92 45.85
CA PHE A 16 16.92 6.86 45.64
C PHE A 16 16.24 8.23 45.51
N VAL A 17 16.89 9.20 44.87
CA VAL A 17 16.23 10.42 44.37
C VAL A 17 16.89 10.84 43.06
N MET A 18 16.60 10.15 41.96
CA MET A 18 16.64 10.70 40.60
C MET A 18 16.01 9.69 39.64
N THR A 19 15.45 10.19 38.54
CA THR A 19 14.88 9.47 37.38
C THR A 19 13.51 8.81 37.55
N GLN A 20 12.45 9.64 37.46
CA GLN A 20 11.23 9.31 36.72
C GLN A 20 10.92 10.49 35.78
N ILE A 21 11.73 10.63 34.73
CA ILE A 21 11.32 11.33 33.51
C ILE A 21 11.21 10.22 32.47
N VAL A 22 9.98 9.74 32.26
CA VAL A 22 9.67 8.83 31.16
C VAL A 22 9.65 9.71 29.91
N PHE A 23 10.77 9.75 29.19
CA PHE A 23 10.76 10.21 27.80
C PHE A 23 10.03 9.14 27.00
N VAL A 24 8.75 9.37 26.72
CA VAL A 24 8.02 8.62 25.69
C VAL A 24 8.53 9.14 24.36
N SER A 25 9.57 8.51 23.81
CA SER A 25 9.97 8.77 22.43
C SER A 25 8.80 8.38 21.52
N PRO A 26 8.47 9.16 20.47
CA PRO A 26 7.51 8.71 19.47
C PRO A 26 8.06 7.42 18.84
N VAL A 27 7.29 6.34 18.96
CA VAL A 27 7.51 5.11 18.19
C VAL A 27 7.15 5.49 16.75
N PHE A 28 8.15 5.76 15.92
CA PHE A 28 7.94 5.78 14.48
C PHE A 28 7.78 4.33 14.03
N ALA A 29 6.59 4.01 13.53
CA ALA A 29 6.34 2.72 12.91
C ALA A 29 7.21 2.59 11.65
N ALA A 30 7.93 1.48 11.53
CA ALA A 30 8.59 1.12 10.27
C ALA A 30 7.54 1.05 9.17
N SER A 31 7.80 1.69 8.03
CA SER A 31 6.96 1.61 6.85
C SER A 31 7.00 0.18 6.33
N THR A 32 5.99 -0.63 6.67
CA THR A 32 5.73 -1.92 6.02
C THR A 32 5.46 -1.65 4.55
N SER A 33 6.12 -2.34 3.62
CA SER A 33 5.71 -2.29 2.22
C SER A 33 4.23 -2.68 2.14
N THR A 34 3.40 -1.74 1.73
CA THR A 34 1.96 -1.97 1.60
C THR A 34 1.73 -2.71 0.29
N GLY A 35 1.67 -4.04 0.33
CA GLY A 35 1.17 -4.82 -0.81
C GLY A 35 -0.21 -4.31 -1.26
N THR A 36 -0.57 -4.45 -2.54
CA THR A 36 -1.80 -3.80 -3.08
C THR A 36 -3.11 -4.32 -2.51
N SER A 37 -3.10 -5.46 -1.81
CA SER A 37 -4.24 -5.96 -1.05
C SER A 37 -4.48 -5.18 0.25
N ARG A 38 -3.69 -4.12 0.54
CA ARG A 38 -3.89 -3.22 1.69
C ARG A 38 -3.62 -1.75 1.36
N ILE A 39 -4.54 -0.89 1.75
CA ILE A 39 -4.44 0.57 1.69
C ILE A 39 -4.32 1.09 3.13
N ALA A 40 -3.13 1.47 3.55
CA ALA A 40 -2.88 1.89 4.91
C ALA A 40 -1.70 2.87 4.99
N GLY A 41 -1.74 3.73 6.01
CA GLY A 41 -0.58 4.46 6.49
C GLY A 41 -0.28 4.11 7.94
N GLU A 42 0.78 4.72 8.50
CA GLU A 42 1.17 4.55 9.91
C GLU A 42 0.07 4.97 10.89
N ASP A 43 -0.79 5.90 10.46
CA ASP A 43 -1.95 6.37 11.21
C ASP A 43 -3.14 6.64 10.28
N ARG A 44 -4.26 7.07 10.86
CA ARG A 44 -5.50 7.36 10.14
C ARG A 44 -5.37 8.50 9.11
N TYR A 45 -4.46 9.45 9.32
CA TYR A 45 -4.26 10.57 8.41
C TYR A 45 -3.52 10.10 7.17
N LYS A 46 -2.44 9.33 7.37
CA LYS A 46 -1.72 8.69 6.26
C LYS A 46 -2.56 7.61 5.55
N THR A 47 -3.43 6.88 6.26
CA THR A 47 -4.40 5.98 5.61
C THR A 47 -5.38 6.75 4.71
N ALA A 48 -5.89 7.90 5.16
CA ALA A 48 -6.74 8.75 4.32
C ALA A 48 -6.01 9.24 3.06
N VAL A 49 -4.74 9.62 3.20
CA VAL A 49 -3.86 9.97 2.06
C VAL A 49 -3.66 8.78 1.13
N ALA A 50 -3.38 7.57 1.64
CA ALA A 50 -3.23 6.37 0.83
C ALA A 50 -4.51 6.01 0.05
N VAL A 51 -5.68 6.16 0.69
CA VAL A 51 -7.00 6.00 0.04
C VAL A 51 -7.17 7.03 -1.08
N SER A 52 -6.80 8.29 -0.84
CA SER A 52 -6.82 9.35 -1.83
C SER A 52 -5.94 9.01 -3.05
N GLN A 53 -4.70 8.60 -2.81
CA GLN A 53 -3.76 8.23 -3.87
C GLN A 53 -4.24 7.04 -4.70
N LYS A 54 -4.93 6.07 -4.09
CA LYS A 54 -5.50 4.92 -4.82
C LYS A 54 -6.74 5.30 -5.66
N GLY A 55 -7.49 6.32 -5.24
CA GLY A 55 -8.73 6.72 -5.90
C GLY A 55 -8.60 7.85 -6.92
N TRP A 56 -7.65 8.76 -6.72
CA TRP A 56 -7.58 10.04 -7.43
C TRP A 56 -6.15 10.39 -7.80
N LYS A 57 -5.89 10.53 -9.10
CA LYS A 57 -4.65 11.14 -9.59
C LYS A 57 -4.67 12.65 -9.32
N THR A 58 -5.79 13.29 -9.63
CA THR A 58 -6.09 14.71 -9.35
C THR A 58 -7.52 14.82 -8.82
N ALA A 59 -7.83 15.89 -8.09
CA ALA A 59 -9.19 16.21 -7.69
C ALA A 59 -9.34 17.73 -7.51
N ASP A 60 -10.31 18.33 -8.20
CA ASP A 60 -10.62 19.76 -8.03
C ASP A 60 -11.23 20.07 -6.66
N TYR A 61 -11.86 19.06 -6.04
CA TYR A 61 -12.56 19.18 -4.77
C TYR A 61 -12.03 18.15 -3.76
N ALA A 62 -12.07 18.50 -2.49
CA ALA A 62 -11.91 17.56 -1.38
C ALA A 62 -12.76 17.97 -0.19
N VAL A 63 -12.99 17.04 0.74
CA VAL A 63 -13.59 17.32 2.04
C VAL A 63 -12.56 17.09 3.13
N LEU A 64 -12.35 18.09 3.98
CA LEU A 64 -11.52 18.00 5.18
C LEU A 64 -12.39 17.81 6.40
N ALA A 65 -12.12 16.76 7.17
CA ALA A 65 -12.75 16.51 8.45
C ALA A 65 -11.71 16.27 9.55
N ARG A 66 -12.12 16.33 10.81
CA ARG A 66 -11.23 15.93 11.92
C ARG A 66 -11.11 14.41 11.99
N GLY A 67 -9.92 13.90 12.26
CA GLY A 67 -9.65 12.46 12.31
C GLY A 67 -9.97 11.79 13.64
N ASP A 68 -10.12 12.54 14.74
CA ASP A 68 -10.24 12.02 16.11
C ASP A 68 -11.69 11.92 16.63
N SER A 69 -12.66 12.48 15.91
CA SER A 69 -14.09 12.36 16.21
C SER A 69 -14.91 12.25 14.92
N PHE A 70 -16.04 11.56 14.96
CA PHE A 70 -16.83 11.21 13.78
C PHE A 70 -18.00 12.15 13.50
N ALA A 71 -18.47 12.92 14.49
CA ALA A 71 -19.82 13.50 14.51
C ALA A 71 -20.19 14.27 13.22
N ASP A 72 -19.29 15.14 12.77
CA ASP A 72 -19.53 16.01 11.61
C ASP A 72 -19.09 15.36 10.29
N ALA A 73 -18.34 14.26 10.36
CA ALA A 73 -17.71 13.62 9.20
C ALA A 73 -18.56 12.48 8.62
N LEU A 74 -19.44 11.84 9.41
CA LEU A 74 -20.20 10.65 9.00
C LEU A 74 -21.07 10.86 7.75
N CYS A 75 -21.56 12.08 7.53
CA CYS A 75 -22.41 12.44 6.41
C CYS A 75 -21.64 13.04 5.22
N ALA A 76 -20.31 13.16 5.31
CA ALA A 76 -19.49 13.79 4.28
C ALA A 76 -19.28 12.93 3.02
N GLY A 77 -19.51 11.61 3.10
CA GLY A 77 -19.31 10.68 1.98
C GLY A 77 -20.05 11.11 0.70
N PRO A 78 -21.38 11.30 0.74
CA PRO A 78 -22.14 11.75 -0.42
C PRO A 78 -21.69 13.10 -0.98
N LEU A 79 -21.31 14.05 -0.12
CA LEU A 79 -20.75 15.34 -0.54
C LEU A 79 -19.42 15.15 -1.28
N ALA A 80 -18.51 14.35 -0.73
CA ALA A 80 -17.22 14.07 -1.36
C ALA A 80 -17.41 13.39 -2.73
N SER A 81 -18.28 12.37 -2.82
CA SER A 81 -18.59 11.71 -4.09
C SER A 81 -19.30 12.59 -5.11
N LYS A 82 -20.13 13.56 -4.68
CA LYS A 82 -20.79 14.52 -5.60
C LYS A 82 -19.77 15.26 -6.45
N PHE A 83 -18.68 15.68 -5.82
CA PHE A 83 -17.63 16.48 -6.43
C PHE A 83 -16.42 15.64 -6.87
N ASP A 84 -16.57 14.32 -6.93
CA ASP A 84 -15.52 13.35 -7.23
C ASP A 84 -14.21 13.63 -6.46
N GLY A 85 -14.32 13.93 -5.16
CA GLY A 85 -13.21 14.27 -4.29
C GLY A 85 -13.02 13.27 -3.15
N PRO A 86 -11.81 13.16 -2.58
CA PRO A 86 -11.56 12.35 -1.39
C PRO A 86 -12.04 13.05 -0.10
N ILE A 87 -12.18 12.26 0.96
CA ILE A 87 -12.20 12.76 2.34
C ILE A 87 -10.78 12.65 2.90
N LEU A 88 -10.22 13.77 3.33
CA LEU A 88 -8.95 13.83 4.04
C LEU A 88 -9.17 14.25 5.50
N LEU A 89 -8.21 13.92 6.36
CA LEU A 89 -8.35 14.05 7.81
C LEU A 89 -7.30 15.00 8.39
N THR A 90 -7.65 15.74 9.42
CA THR A 90 -6.71 16.59 10.17
C THR A 90 -6.90 16.47 11.68
N GLN A 91 -5.90 16.85 12.47
CA GLN A 91 -6.12 17.10 13.90
C GLN A 91 -7.01 18.35 14.07
N PRO A 92 -7.81 18.44 15.15
CA PRO A 92 -8.79 19.53 15.32
C PRO A 92 -8.16 20.93 15.43
N ARG A 93 -6.91 21.02 15.87
CA ARG A 93 -6.21 22.28 16.16
C ARG A 93 -4.87 22.45 15.44
N GLN A 94 -4.50 21.49 14.60
CA GLN A 94 -3.24 21.47 13.89
C GLN A 94 -3.48 20.84 12.52
N LEU A 95 -3.03 21.52 11.46
CA LEU A 95 -3.08 20.98 10.12
C LEU A 95 -2.09 19.81 10.01
N ASN A 96 -2.57 18.65 9.57
CA ASN A 96 -1.72 17.51 9.28
C ASN A 96 -0.87 17.78 8.02
N THR A 97 0.45 17.59 8.11
CA THR A 97 1.38 17.87 7.01
C THR A 97 1.16 16.97 5.81
N ASP A 98 0.95 15.67 6.02
CA ASP A 98 0.69 14.70 4.94
C ASP A 98 -0.60 15.04 4.19
N THR A 99 -1.62 15.49 4.93
CA THR A 99 -2.89 15.96 4.35
C THR A 99 -2.71 17.22 3.53
N LEU A 100 -1.91 18.18 4.00
CA LEU A 100 -1.61 19.37 3.21
C LEU A 100 -0.84 19.02 1.93
N GLN A 101 0.12 18.10 2.01
CA GLN A 101 0.85 17.63 0.84
C GLN A 101 -0.08 16.93 -0.16
N GLU A 102 -0.99 16.10 0.32
CA GLU A 102 -1.96 15.41 -0.53
C GLU A 102 -2.95 16.36 -1.19
N LEU A 103 -3.46 17.37 -0.47
CA LEU A 103 -4.29 18.44 -1.06
C LEU A 103 -3.57 19.16 -2.21
N LYS A 104 -2.26 19.40 -2.06
CA LYS A 104 -1.43 20.00 -3.11
C LYS A 104 -1.19 19.03 -4.27
N ARG A 105 -0.90 17.75 -3.99
CA ARG A 105 -0.69 16.71 -5.00
C ARG A 105 -1.92 16.55 -5.90
N LEU A 106 -3.11 16.54 -5.30
CA LEU A 106 -4.38 16.47 -6.01
C LEU A 106 -4.68 17.72 -6.84
N GLY A 107 -4.07 18.85 -6.51
CA GLY A 107 -4.38 20.14 -7.11
C GLY A 107 -5.74 20.70 -6.68
N VAL A 108 -6.16 20.46 -5.43
CA VAL A 108 -7.48 20.88 -4.92
C VAL A 108 -7.67 22.38 -5.08
N ARG A 109 -8.75 22.75 -5.76
CA ARG A 109 -9.15 24.14 -6.02
C ARG A 109 -10.19 24.62 -5.03
N HIS A 110 -11.10 23.75 -4.61
CA HIS A 110 -12.15 24.07 -3.65
C HIS A 110 -12.18 23.03 -2.51
N LEU A 111 -12.07 23.49 -1.27
CA LEU A 111 -12.02 22.61 -0.11
C LEU A 111 -13.23 22.82 0.79
N PHE A 112 -14.01 21.77 1.01
CA PHE A 112 -15.05 21.77 2.04
C PHE A 112 -14.44 21.40 3.40
N ILE A 113 -14.71 22.18 4.44
CA ILE A 113 -14.43 21.78 5.82
C ILE A 113 -15.73 21.30 6.46
N ALA A 114 -15.80 20.02 6.83
CA ALA A 114 -16.94 19.45 7.55
C ALA A 114 -16.80 19.71 9.06
N GLY A 115 -17.72 20.50 9.61
CA GLY A 115 -17.80 20.82 11.03
C GLY A 115 -17.33 22.23 11.41
N GLY A 116 -17.83 22.69 12.56
CA GLY A 116 -17.58 24.04 13.07
C GLY A 116 -16.15 24.22 13.61
N LEU A 117 -15.90 25.40 14.20
CA LEU A 117 -14.58 25.76 14.75
C LEU A 117 -14.11 24.87 15.92
N GLY A 118 -15.04 24.20 16.60
CA GLY A 118 -14.72 23.19 17.63
C GLY A 118 -14.24 21.86 17.04
N ALA A 119 -14.60 21.57 15.79
CA ALA A 119 -14.20 20.37 15.07
C ALA A 119 -12.89 20.58 14.33
N VAL A 120 -12.82 21.63 13.51
CA VAL A 120 -11.61 22.06 12.80
C VAL A 120 -11.42 23.54 13.08
N SER A 121 -10.43 23.88 13.89
CA SER A 121 -10.22 25.25 14.39
C SER A 121 -9.94 26.26 13.28
N GLN A 122 -10.16 27.54 13.59
CA GLN A 122 -9.79 28.64 12.69
C GLN A 122 -8.31 28.60 12.31
N LYS A 123 -7.43 28.21 13.24
CA LYS A 123 -5.99 28.07 12.97
C LYS A 123 -5.71 27.11 11.80
N VAL A 124 -6.39 25.97 11.75
CA VAL A 124 -6.21 25.00 10.66
C VAL A 124 -6.62 25.59 9.32
N GLU A 125 -7.74 26.32 9.29
CA GLU A 125 -8.21 27.03 8.10
C GLU A 125 -7.24 28.13 7.66
N ASP A 126 -6.68 28.89 8.61
CA ASP A 126 -5.68 29.93 8.33
C ASP A 126 -4.37 29.32 7.80
N ASP A 127 -3.92 28.19 8.36
CA ASP A 127 -2.75 27.43 7.90
C ASP A 127 -2.95 26.94 6.45
N LEU A 128 -4.16 26.47 6.10
CA LEU A 128 -4.52 26.05 4.73
C LEU A 128 -4.45 27.23 3.74
N LYS A 129 -5.03 28.38 4.11
CA LYS A 129 -4.99 29.61 3.30
C LYS A 129 -3.56 30.09 3.09
N ALA A 130 -2.75 30.09 4.15
CA ALA A 130 -1.34 30.44 4.07
C ALA A 130 -0.53 29.49 3.16
N ALA A 131 -0.97 28.23 3.04
CA ALA A 131 -0.36 27.23 2.17
C ALA A 131 -0.87 27.26 0.71
N GLY A 132 -1.77 28.18 0.36
CA GLY A 132 -2.28 28.41 -0.99
C GLY A 132 -3.66 27.84 -1.29
N ILE A 133 -4.30 27.15 -0.34
CA ILE A 133 -5.69 26.65 -0.50
C ILE A 133 -6.63 27.75 -0.01
N THR A 134 -7.02 28.66 -0.90
CA THR A 134 -7.73 29.89 -0.51
C THR A 134 -9.24 29.81 -0.64
N ASP A 135 -9.76 28.97 -1.54
CA ASP A 135 -11.21 28.76 -1.70
C ASP A 135 -11.66 27.61 -0.79
N ILE A 136 -12.14 28.00 0.39
CA ILE A 136 -12.55 27.09 1.45
C ILE A 136 -13.99 27.41 1.85
N GLU A 137 -14.85 26.41 1.80
CA GLU A 137 -16.20 26.48 2.34
C GLU A 137 -16.33 25.61 3.60
N ARG A 138 -16.64 26.23 4.74
CA ARG A 138 -16.95 25.50 5.97
C ARG A 138 -18.44 25.14 6.03
N VAL A 139 -18.74 23.85 6.04
CA VAL A 139 -20.10 23.31 6.09
C VAL A 139 -20.38 22.81 7.51
N TYR A 140 -21.19 23.56 8.28
CA TYR A 140 -21.43 23.28 9.69
C TYR A 140 -22.74 23.86 10.20
N GLY A 141 -23.30 23.22 11.23
CA GLY A 141 -24.38 23.74 12.07
C GLY A 141 -23.95 23.87 13.53
N ASN A 142 -24.89 24.18 14.42
CA ASN A 142 -24.61 24.30 15.86
C ASN A 142 -24.23 22.97 16.52
N ASP A 143 -24.71 21.86 15.95
CA ASP A 143 -24.40 20.50 16.37
C ASP A 143 -24.27 19.54 15.17
N ARG A 144 -24.10 18.25 15.46
CA ARG A 144 -23.93 17.20 14.43
C ARG A 144 -25.18 17.00 13.58
N TYR A 145 -26.36 17.27 14.11
CA TYR A 145 -27.62 17.08 13.41
C TYR A 145 -27.84 18.21 12.41
N GLU A 146 -27.65 19.46 12.84
CA GLU A 146 -27.68 20.61 11.94
C GLU A 146 -26.54 20.53 10.90
N THR A 147 -25.35 20.09 11.30
CA THR A 147 -24.23 19.88 10.35
C THR A 147 -24.60 18.85 9.28
N SER A 148 -25.31 17.77 9.64
CA SER A 148 -25.78 16.79 8.65
C SER A 148 -26.77 17.40 7.64
N VAL A 149 -27.63 18.32 8.08
CA VAL A 149 -28.53 19.07 7.20
C VAL A 149 -27.74 20.03 6.30
N LYS A 150 -26.74 20.74 6.83
CA LYS A 150 -25.89 21.63 6.02
C LYS A 150 -25.09 20.89 4.95
N ILE A 151 -24.66 19.67 5.24
CA ILE A 151 -24.04 18.81 4.23
C ILE A 151 -25.09 18.31 3.23
N ALA A 152 -26.29 17.96 3.68
CA ALA A 152 -27.39 17.55 2.81
C ALA A 152 -27.82 18.64 1.82
N GLU A 153 -27.87 19.91 2.24
CA GLU A 153 -28.15 21.08 1.37
C GLU A 153 -27.15 21.24 0.22
N LYS A 154 -25.97 20.60 0.29
CA LYS A 154 -24.96 20.63 -0.78
C LYS A 154 -25.11 19.49 -1.79
N ILE A 155 -25.98 18.51 -1.50
CA ILE A 155 -26.24 17.35 -2.35
C ILE A 155 -27.52 17.60 -3.13
N ASP A 156 -27.62 17.05 -4.35
CA ASP A 156 -28.83 17.23 -5.16
C ASP A 156 -30.01 16.44 -4.57
N ASP A 157 -31.22 17.00 -4.63
CA ASP A 157 -32.43 16.32 -4.16
C ASP A 157 -32.78 15.15 -5.09
N SER A 158 -32.52 13.93 -4.62
CA SER A 158 -32.89 12.67 -5.30
C SER A 158 -34.25 12.12 -4.84
N GLY A 159 -34.95 12.83 -3.96
CA GLY A 159 -36.16 12.38 -3.29
C GLY A 159 -35.93 11.22 -2.31
N THR A 160 -34.67 10.83 -2.08
CA THR A 160 -34.28 9.73 -1.20
C THR A 160 -33.19 10.18 -0.23
N VAL A 161 -33.39 9.90 1.06
CA VAL A 161 -32.40 10.18 2.11
C VAL A 161 -32.10 8.96 2.95
N VAL A 162 -30.99 9.02 3.66
CA VAL A 162 -30.63 8.10 4.73
C VAL A 162 -30.82 8.82 6.07
N LEU A 163 -31.41 8.12 7.04
CA LEU A 163 -31.45 8.54 8.43
C LEU A 163 -30.63 7.57 9.28
N ALA A 164 -29.62 8.07 9.97
CA ALA A 164 -28.77 7.29 10.87
C ALA A 164 -28.69 7.92 12.27
N THR A 165 -28.25 7.15 13.27
CA THR A 165 -28.05 7.72 14.61
C THR A 165 -26.86 8.67 14.61
N GLY A 166 -27.00 9.84 15.24
CA GLY A 166 -25.86 10.72 15.48
C GLY A 166 -25.03 10.33 16.70
N ASN A 167 -25.47 9.36 17.50
CA ASN A 167 -24.84 9.04 18.80
C ASN A 167 -23.73 7.98 18.71
N ASP A 168 -23.68 7.24 17.61
CA ASP A 168 -22.65 6.24 17.29
C ASP A 168 -22.39 6.26 15.78
N PHE A 169 -21.35 5.56 15.31
CA PHE A 169 -20.90 5.61 13.92
C PHE A 169 -21.23 4.39 13.02
N PRO A 170 -21.33 3.14 13.50
CA PRO A 170 -21.26 1.99 12.61
C PRO A 170 -22.39 1.90 11.58
N ASP A 171 -23.60 2.33 11.93
CA ASP A 171 -24.75 2.27 11.01
C ASP A 171 -24.62 3.30 9.87
N ALA A 172 -24.17 4.52 10.18
CA ALA A 172 -23.90 5.55 9.17
C ALA A 172 -22.74 5.14 8.24
N LEU A 173 -21.67 4.54 8.79
CA LEU A 173 -20.57 4.03 7.97
C LEU A 173 -21.03 2.89 7.05
N SER A 174 -21.86 1.99 7.57
CA SER A 174 -22.35 0.82 6.82
C SER A 174 -23.11 1.19 5.55
N ILE A 175 -23.82 2.32 5.55
CA ILE A 175 -24.58 2.81 4.41
C ILE A 175 -23.85 3.87 3.58
N SER A 176 -22.69 4.34 4.05
CA SER A 176 -21.95 5.44 3.44
C SER A 176 -21.59 5.16 1.97
N VAL A 177 -21.20 3.94 1.62
CA VAL A 177 -20.84 3.59 0.23
C VAL A 177 -22.01 3.79 -0.72
N ILE A 178 -23.16 3.21 -0.41
CA ILE A 178 -24.33 3.28 -1.29
C ILE A 178 -24.97 4.67 -1.26
N ALA A 179 -24.98 5.34 -0.11
CA ALA A 179 -25.40 6.72 0.00
C ALA A 179 -24.55 7.64 -0.89
N SER A 180 -23.24 7.41 -0.91
CA SER A 180 -22.32 8.20 -1.74
C SER A 180 -22.49 7.89 -3.22
N LYS A 181 -22.62 6.60 -3.58
CA LYS A 181 -22.83 6.16 -4.97
C LYS A 181 -24.16 6.66 -5.56
N LEU A 182 -25.24 6.63 -4.78
CA LEU A 182 -26.57 7.03 -5.24
C LEU A 182 -26.93 8.48 -4.88
N GLN A 183 -25.97 9.25 -4.36
CA GLN A 183 -26.17 10.65 -3.98
C GLN A 183 -27.37 10.82 -3.03
N MET A 184 -27.46 9.95 -2.02
CA MET A 184 -28.45 10.03 -0.95
C MET A 184 -27.83 10.79 0.24
N PRO A 185 -28.37 11.95 0.63
CA PRO A 185 -27.93 12.64 1.83
C PRO A 185 -28.07 11.77 3.08
N ILE A 186 -27.09 11.82 3.98
CA ILE A 186 -27.13 11.15 5.28
C ILE A 186 -27.49 12.20 6.34
N LEU A 187 -28.70 12.10 6.89
CA LEU A 187 -29.18 12.90 8.00
C LEU A 187 -28.99 12.15 9.31
N LEU A 188 -28.66 12.88 10.38
CA LEU A 188 -28.44 12.31 11.70
C LEU A 188 -29.62 12.61 12.64
N THR A 189 -29.94 11.66 13.53
CA THR A 189 -30.97 11.85 14.56
C THR A 189 -30.53 11.24 15.91
N PRO A 190 -30.94 11.78 17.06
CA PRO A 190 -30.94 11.03 18.31
C PRO A 190 -32.04 9.96 18.28
N ARG A 191 -32.04 9.10 19.31
CA ARG A 191 -32.88 7.90 19.35
C ARG A 191 -34.38 8.17 19.33
N ASN A 192 -34.84 9.15 20.10
CA ASN A 192 -36.26 9.32 20.47
C ASN A 192 -36.87 10.65 20.00
N SER A 193 -36.16 11.44 19.20
CA SER A 193 -36.71 12.68 18.63
C SER A 193 -35.99 13.03 17.33
N ILE A 194 -36.72 13.51 16.33
CA ILE A 194 -36.12 14.11 15.13
C ILE A 194 -35.81 15.59 15.47
N PRO A 195 -34.57 16.08 15.32
CA PRO A 195 -34.24 17.48 15.54
C PRO A 195 -34.99 18.37 14.55
N ASP A 196 -35.37 19.58 14.96
CA ASP A 196 -36.19 20.48 14.13
C ASP A 196 -35.55 20.73 12.76
N ALA A 197 -34.25 20.99 12.69
CA ALA A 197 -33.53 21.17 11.43
C ALA A 197 -33.66 19.98 10.46
N VAL A 198 -33.68 18.75 10.99
CA VAL A 198 -33.84 17.53 10.16
C VAL A 198 -35.27 17.41 9.69
N LYS A 199 -36.23 17.70 10.57
CA LYS A 199 -37.66 17.67 10.24
C LYS A 199 -38.00 18.72 9.17
N ASP A 200 -37.48 19.92 9.31
CA ASP A 200 -37.65 21.02 8.37
C ASP A 200 -37.10 20.61 7.00
N TYR A 201 -35.85 20.12 6.95
CA TYR A 201 -35.24 19.61 5.72
C TYR A 201 -36.09 18.52 5.04
N LEU A 202 -36.59 17.53 5.79
CA LEU A 202 -37.43 16.46 5.25
C LEU A 202 -38.76 16.98 4.67
N SER A 203 -39.26 18.10 5.19
CA SER A 203 -40.54 18.69 4.76
C SER A 203 -40.40 19.71 3.63
N GLU A 204 -39.26 20.39 3.54
CA GLU A 204 -38.96 21.40 2.52
C GLU A 204 -38.47 20.77 1.21
N GLN A 205 -37.79 19.62 1.29
CA GLN A 205 -37.33 18.85 0.13
C GLN A 205 -38.41 17.86 -0.35
N SER A 206 -38.31 17.40 -1.59
CA SER A 206 -39.28 16.47 -2.19
C SER A 206 -39.00 15.02 -1.80
N ILE A 207 -38.77 14.78 -0.50
CA ILE A 207 -38.39 13.46 0.01
C ILE A 207 -39.59 12.51 -0.01
N THR A 208 -39.45 11.42 -0.75
CA THR A 208 -40.47 10.36 -0.85
C THR A 208 -40.03 9.06 -0.19
N LYS A 209 -38.73 8.91 0.10
CA LYS A 209 -38.15 7.70 0.66
C LYS A 209 -37.06 7.99 1.69
N THR A 210 -37.11 7.26 2.80
CA THR A 210 -36.11 7.35 3.88
C THR A 210 -35.59 5.96 4.21
N TYR A 211 -34.32 5.71 3.96
CA TYR A 211 -33.64 4.52 4.47
C TYR A 211 -33.17 4.77 5.91
N ILE A 212 -33.66 3.99 6.85
CA ILE A 212 -33.25 4.10 8.26
C ILE A 212 -32.14 3.09 8.50
N ALA A 213 -30.90 3.57 8.67
CA ALA A 213 -29.75 2.73 8.98
C ALA A 213 -29.62 2.58 10.51
N GLY A 214 -29.86 1.35 11.00
CA GLY A 214 -29.76 1.02 12.41
C GLY A 214 -31.07 0.50 13.02
N GLY A 215 -30.93 -0.33 14.05
CA GLY A 215 -32.06 -0.99 14.72
C GLY A 215 -32.86 -0.05 15.62
N ILE A 216 -33.97 -0.57 16.15
CA ILE A 216 -34.84 0.15 17.10
C ILE A 216 -34.12 0.58 18.40
N GLY A 217 -32.97 -0.02 18.68
CA GLY A 217 -32.09 0.32 19.80
C GLY A 217 -31.34 1.65 19.64
N VAL A 218 -31.24 2.19 18.43
CA VAL A 218 -30.52 3.44 18.16
C VAL A 218 -31.39 4.51 17.50
N ILE A 219 -32.46 4.11 16.82
CA ILE A 219 -33.49 4.97 16.23
C ILE A 219 -34.86 4.32 16.50
N GLY A 220 -35.69 4.92 17.35
CA GLY A 220 -36.97 4.36 17.78
C GLY A 220 -37.95 4.10 16.63
N SER A 221 -38.96 3.25 16.87
CA SER A 221 -40.02 2.96 15.90
C SER A 221 -41.00 4.12 15.74
N ASP A 222 -41.08 5.01 16.72
CA ASP A 222 -41.79 6.28 16.67
C ASP A 222 -41.16 7.24 15.66
N ILE A 223 -39.83 7.26 15.55
CA ILE A 223 -39.10 8.06 14.54
C ILE A 223 -39.38 7.54 13.13
N GLU A 224 -39.44 6.22 12.96
CA GLU A 224 -39.74 5.60 11.68
C GLU A 224 -41.10 6.01 11.11
N GLN A 225 -42.10 6.22 11.97
CA GLN A 225 -43.43 6.68 11.56
C GLN A 225 -43.49 8.17 11.20
N GLN A 226 -42.45 8.94 11.52
CA GLN A 226 -42.39 10.39 11.31
C GLN A 226 -41.67 10.79 10.03
N VAL A 227 -41.05 9.85 9.31
CA VAL A 227 -40.29 10.14 8.09
C VAL A 227 -40.98 9.65 6.82
N PRO A 228 -40.75 10.29 5.65
CA PRO A 228 -41.38 9.87 4.40
C PRO A 228 -40.86 8.50 3.92
N GLY A 229 -41.77 7.61 3.54
CA GLY A 229 -41.47 6.32 2.91
C GLY A 229 -40.37 5.50 3.61
N PRO A 230 -40.51 5.17 4.91
CA PRO A 230 -39.45 4.54 5.67
C PRO A 230 -39.13 3.12 5.18
N THR A 231 -37.85 2.78 5.13
CA THR A 231 -37.35 1.41 4.98
C THR A 231 -36.18 1.22 5.94
N ARG A 232 -36.38 0.43 7.00
CA ARG A 232 -35.33 0.17 7.98
C ARG A 232 -34.39 -0.95 7.53
N LEU A 233 -33.09 -0.68 7.58
CA LEU A 233 -31.99 -1.60 7.30
C LEU A 233 -31.17 -1.75 8.58
N ALA A 234 -31.26 -2.92 9.23
CA ALA A 234 -30.67 -3.13 10.54
C ALA A 234 -30.35 -4.61 10.81
N GLY A 235 -29.34 -4.84 11.64
CA GLY A 235 -29.04 -6.12 12.27
C GLY A 235 -28.98 -6.02 13.79
N THR A 236 -28.70 -7.15 14.46
CA THR A 236 -28.53 -7.18 15.93
C THR A 236 -27.22 -6.53 16.39
N ASP A 237 -26.29 -6.30 15.46
CA ASP A 237 -24.98 -5.70 15.67
C ASP A 237 -24.55 -4.96 14.39
N ARG A 238 -23.44 -4.21 14.47
CA ARG A 238 -22.91 -3.40 13.36
C ARG A 238 -22.61 -4.19 12.09
N TYR A 239 -22.18 -5.44 12.23
CA TYR A 239 -21.79 -6.28 11.10
C TYR A 239 -23.03 -6.81 10.38
N LYS A 240 -24.06 -7.20 11.13
CA LYS A 240 -25.36 -7.58 10.55
C LYS A 240 -26.11 -6.38 9.97
N THR A 241 -25.97 -5.17 10.52
CA THR A 241 -26.49 -3.95 9.86
C THR A 241 -25.78 -3.73 8.53
N ASN A 242 -24.44 -3.83 8.48
CA ASN A 242 -23.67 -3.74 7.23
C ASN A 242 -24.15 -4.78 6.20
N VAL A 243 -24.32 -6.05 6.59
CA VAL A 243 -24.87 -7.09 5.70
C VAL A 243 -26.30 -6.79 5.24
N ALA A 244 -27.18 -6.29 6.12
CA ALA A 244 -28.55 -5.96 5.76
C ALA A 244 -28.61 -4.85 4.68
N ILE A 245 -27.73 -3.86 4.80
CA ILE A 245 -27.58 -2.79 3.80
C ILE A 245 -27.04 -3.35 2.49
N LEU A 246 -25.95 -4.14 2.55
CA LEU A 246 -25.33 -4.73 1.35
C LEU A 246 -26.32 -5.61 0.57
N LYS A 247 -27.11 -6.44 1.26
CA LYS A 247 -28.17 -7.26 0.64
C LYS A 247 -29.25 -6.42 -0.04
N ASN A 248 -29.67 -5.32 0.59
CA ASN A 248 -30.69 -4.45 0.02
C ASN A 248 -30.24 -3.76 -1.28
N PHE A 249 -28.94 -3.51 -1.43
CA PHE A 249 -28.36 -2.80 -2.57
C PHE A 249 -27.41 -3.65 -3.40
N GLU A 250 -27.54 -4.97 -3.33
CA GLU A 250 -26.57 -5.93 -3.88
C GLU A 250 -26.27 -5.69 -5.36
N THR A 251 -27.29 -5.38 -6.16
CA THR A 251 -27.17 -5.12 -7.60
C THR A 251 -26.42 -3.84 -7.96
N HIS A 252 -26.13 -2.97 -6.99
CA HIS A 252 -25.31 -1.78 -7.17
C HIS A 252 -23.82 -2.02 -6.92
N PHE A 253 -23.43 -3.22 -6.50
CA PHE A 253 -22.06 -3.57 -6.18
C PHE A 253 -21.47 -4.56 -7.20
N SER A 254 -20.24 -4.31 -7.63
CA SER A 254 -19.36 -5.33 -8.19
C SER A 254 -18.53 -5.94 -7.04
N PHE A 255 -18.44 -7.28 -7.03
CA PHE A 255 -17.63 -8.05 -6.10
C PHE A 255 -16.26 -8.43 -6.68
N ASP A 256 -15.85 -7.81 -7.79
CA ASP A 256 -14.49 -7.94 -8.32
C ASP A 256 -13.47 -7.39 -7.32
N ASN A 257 -13.80 -6.28 -6.66
CA ASN A 257 -13.06 -5.77 -5.50
C ASN A 257 -13.97 -5.79 -4.27
N ILE A 258 -13.47 -6.24 -3.13
CA ILE A 258 -14.18 -6.18 -1.85
C ILE A 258 -13.29 -5.44 -0.85
N TYR A 259 -13.73 -4.26 -0.42
CA TYR A 259 -13.00 -3.49 0.58
C TYR A 259 -13.40 -3.93 1.98
N PHE A 260 -12.43 -4.04 2.88
CA PHE A 260 -12.63 -4.37 4.28
C PHE A 260 -12.10 -3.24 5.13
N ALA A 261 -12.82 -2.86 6.18
CA ALA A 261 -12.35 -1.91 7.17
C ALA A 261 -12.77 -2.37 8.57
N THR A 262 -12.05 -1.92 9.60
CA THR A 262 -12.44 -2.22 10.97
C THR A 262 -13.81 -1.61 11.29
N GLY A 263 -14.70 -2.41 11.85
CA GLY A 263 -15.97 -1.94 12.38
C GLY A 263 -15.83 -1.32 13.76
N THR A 264 -14.65 -1.40 14.40
CA THR A 264 -14.43 -0.94 15.80
C THR A 264 -13.95 0.50 15.90
N ASN A 265 -13.58 1.12 14.78
CA ASN A 265 -13.18 2.52 14.64
C ASN A 265 -13.77 3.08 13.34
N PHE A 266 -13.66 4.38 13.08
CA PHE A 266 -14.41 5.04 12.00
C PHE A 266 -13.58 5.59 10.86
N ALA A 267 -12.37 6.08 11.12
CA ALA A 267 -11.63 6.93 10.18
C ALA A 267 -11.27 6.22 8.86
N ASP A 268 -10.83 4.96 8.94
CA ASP A 268 -10.43 4.17 7.77
C ASP A 268 -11.65 3.82 6.90
N ALA A 269 -12.74 3.38 7.52
CA ALA A 269 -14.00 3.09 6.82
C ALA A 269 -14.64 4.34 6.22
N LEU A 270 -14.59 5.48 6.90
CA LEU A 270 -15.14 6.76 6.43
C LEU A 270 -14.48 7.19 5.12
N THR A 271 -13.14 7.20 5.09
CA THR A 271 -12.38 7.63 3.91
C THR A 271 -12.45 6.56 2.81
N GLY A 272 -12.33 5.29 3.19
CA GLY A 272 -12.47 4.14 2.30
C GLY A 272 -13.83 4.00 1.62
N ALA A 273 -14.92 4.44 2.27
CA ALA A 273 -16.27 4.34 1.71
C ALA A 273 -16.42 5.16 0.40
N VAL A 274 -15.75 6.30 0.30
CA VAL A 274 -15.79 7.15 -0.91
C VAL A 274 -15.05 6.48 -2.06
N LEU A 275 -13.90 5.87 -1.78
CA LEU A 275 -13.17 5.07 -2.77
C LEU A 275 -14.00 3.86 -3.23
N ALA A 276 -14.58 3.12 -2.28
CA ALA A 276 -15.45 1.98 -2.58
C ALA A 276 -16.65 2.41 -3.43
N ALA A 277 -17.26 3.56 -3.15
CA ALA A 277 -18.37 4.10 -3.93
C ALA A 277 -17.94 4.45 -5.36
N LYS A 278 -16.78 5.11 -5.53
CA LYS A 278 -16.19 5.42 -6.85
C LYS A 278 -15.92 4.16 -7.67
N LYS A 279 -15.53 3.06 -7.02
CA LYS A 279 -15.27 1.77 -7.67
C LYS A 279 -16.51 0.87 -7.77
N SER A 280 -17.66 1.33 -7.30
CA SER A 280 -18.90 0.52 -7.22
C SER A 280 -18.70 -0.81 -6.47
N SER A 281 -17.83 -0.81 -5.46
CA SER A 281 -17.47 -2.00 -4.69
C SER A 281 -18.05 -1.93 -3.29
N PRO A 282 -18.34 -3.06 -2.64
CA PRO A 282 -18.80 -3.07 -1.26
C PRO A 282 -17.66 -2.70 -0.29
N LEU A 283 -18.02 -2.05 0.81
CA LEU A 283 -17.18 -1.93 2.00
C LEU A 283 -17.77 -2.79 3.11
N ILE A 284 -17.01 -3.79 3.52
CA ILE A 284 -17.34 -4.76 4.56
C ILE A 284 -16.73 -4.31 5.88
N LEU A 285 -17.56 -4.20 6.92
CA LEU A 285 -17.05 -3.98 8.28
C LEU A 285 -16.64 -5.32 8.89
N ALA A 286 -15.42 -5.40 9.42
CA ALA A 286 -14.88 -6.59 10.07
C ALA A 286 -14.31 -6.25 11.46
N ASN A 287 -14.02 -7.28 12.27
CA ASN A 287 -13.30 -7.14 13.53
C ASN A 287 -11.89 -7.71 13.37
N LYS A 288 -11.32 -8.28 14.44
CA LYS A 288 -10.17 -9.17 14.36
C LYS A 288 -10.42 -10.40 13.49
N ASP A 289 -11.68 -10.84 13.44
CA ASP A 289 -12.16 -11.94 12.61
C ASP A 289 -13.34 -11.49 11.74
N LEU A 290 -13.62 -12.24 10.66
CA LEU A 290 -14.78 -12.00 9.81
C LEU A 290 -16.03 -12.55 10.51
N PRO A 291 -17.03 -11.72 10.84
CA PRO A 291 -18.24 -12.20 11.51
C PRO A 291 -18.99 -13.23 10.64
N ALA A 292 -19.55 -14.28 11.27
CA ALA A 292 -20.21 -15.38 10.56
C ALA A 292 -21.27 -14.91 9.55
N ALA A 293 -22.16 -14.00 9.94
CA ALA A 293 -23.17 -13.44 9.05
C ALA A 293 -22.60 -12.71 7.83
N THR A 294 -21.38 -12.16 7.96
CA THR A 294 -20.66 -11.50 6.87
C THR A 294 -20.01 -12.54 5.96
N ALA A 295 -19.37 -13.56 6.54
CA ALA A 295 -18.80 -14.68 5.79
C ALA A 295 -19.89 -15.40 4.96
N ASP A 296 -21.05 -15.68 5.56
CA ASP A 296 -22.20 -16.30 4.90
C ASP A 296 -22.71 -15.46 3.72
N PHE A 297 -22.76 -14.13 3.89
CA PHE A 297 -23.16 -13.24 2.81
C PHE A 297 -22.17 -13.25 1.64
N LEU A 298 -20.86 -13.30 1.92
CA LEU A 298 -19.82 -13.27 0.90
C LEU A 298 -19.62 -14.59 0.17
N LYS A 299 -20.04 -15.73 0.75
CA LYS A 299 -19.77 -17.07 0.22
C LYS A 299 -20.10 -17.25 -1.27
N ASP A 300 -21.25 -16.76 -1.71
CA ASP A 300 -21.71 -16.88 -3.10
C ASP A 300 -21.38 -15.63 -3.95
N LYS A 301 -20.58 -14.70 -3.40
CA LYS A 301 -20.16 -13.44 -4.05
C LYS A 301 -18.68 -13.42 -4.39
N ILE A 302 -17.88 -14.23 -3.72
CA ILE A 302 -16.46 -14.36 -4.00
C ILE A 302 -16.31 -15.16 -5.29
N LEU A 303 -15.67 -14.54 -6.27
CA LEU A 303 -15.27 -15.12 -7.54
C LEU A 303 -13.77 -15.46 -7.50
N ILE A 304 -13.30 -16.26 -8.46
CA ILE A 304 -11.86 -16.50 -8.66
C ILE A 304 -11.12 -15.17 -8.92
N SER A 305 -11.78 -14.25 -9.60
CA SER A 305 -11.27 -12.89 -9.88
C SER A 305 -11.35 -11.94 -8.70
N THR A 306 -12.06 -12.27 -7.62
CA THR A 306 -12.26 -11.35 -6.49
C THR A 306 -10.93 -10.97 -5.84
N LYS A 307 -10.73 -9.66 -5.68
CA LYS A 307 -9.61 -9.02 -4.99
C LYS A 307 -10.06 -8.47 -3.63
N PRO A 308 -9.69 -9.12 -2.51
CA PRO A 308 -9.92 -8.57 -1.18
C PRO A 308 -8.91 -7.45 -0.87
N ILE A 309 -9.39 -6.30 -0.39
CA ILE A 309 -8.56 -5.14 -0.09
C ILE A 309 -8.84 -4.65 1.33
N GLY A 310 -7.84 -4.69 2.21
CA GLY A 310 -7.93 -4.12 3.55
C GLY A 310 -7.67 -2.61 3.57
N ILE A 311 -8.50 -1.84 4.26
CA ILE A 311 -8.29 -0.41 4.53
C ILE A 311 -7.94 -0.23 6.01
N GLY A 312 -6.79 0.38 6.26
CA GLY A 312 -6.21 0.54 7.59
C GLY A 312 -5.09 -0.48 7.89
N GLY A 313 -4.26 -0.13 8.88
CA GLY A 313 -3.12 -0.96 9.29
C GLY A 313 -3.53 -2.29 9.94
N GLN A 314 -2.60 -3.24 10.02
CA GLN A 314 -2.86 -4.61 10.51
C GLN A 314 -3.43 -4.65 11.95
N ASN A 315 -3.07 -3.68 12.80
CA ASN A 315 -3.61 -3.59 14.16
C ASN A 315 -5.12 -3.28 14.18
N ALA A 316 -5.61 -2.52 13.20
CA ALA A 316 -7.01 -2.16 13.08
C ALA A 316 -7.80 -3.26 12.34
N LEU A 317 -7.21 -3.77 11.26
CA LEU A 317 -7.77 -4.81 10.40
C LEU A 317 -6.70 -5.87 10.09
N PRO A 318 -6.68 -7.01 10.80
CA PRO A 318 -5.68 -8.05 10.61
C PRO A 318 -5.63 -8.58 9.18
N SER A 319 -4.45 -8.98 8.71
CA SER A 319 -4.30 -9.60 7.38
C SER A 319 -5.03 -10.94 7.25
N SER A 320 -5.35 -11.60 8.36
CA SER A 320 -6.19 -12.82 8.37
C SER A 320 -7.58 -12.61 7.74
N ILE A 321 -8.11 -11.39 7.74
CA ILE A 321 -9.37 -11.09 7.03
C ILE A 321 -9.16 -11.19 5.51
N VAL A 322 -8.09 -10.60 5.00
CA VAL A 322 -7.77 -10.59 3.56
C VAL A 322 -7.39 -11.99 3.11
N THR A 323 -6.46 -12.65 3.81
CA THR A 323 -6.02 -14.01 3.47
C THR A 323 -7.13 -15.04 3.65
N GLY A 324 -8.04 -14.85 4.61
CA GLY A 324 -9.24 -15.69 4.75
C GLY A 324 -10.14 -15.67 3.52
N ILE A 325 -10.27 -14.53 2.84
CA ILE A 325 -11.00 -14.44 1.56
C ILE A 325 -10.20 -15.12 0.45
N LEU A 326 -8.88 -14.98 0.41
CA LEU A 326 -8.04 -15.69 -0.57
C LEU A 326 -8.16 -17.21 -0.41
N SER A 327 -8.14 -17.73 0.82
CA SER A 327 -8.41 -19.15 1.10
C SER A 327 -9.84 -19.56 0.73
N ALA A 328 -10.83 -18.67 0.86
CA ALA A 328 -12.20 -18.94 0.41
C ALA A 328 -12.28 -19.09 -1.12
N LYS A 329 -11.49 -18.34 -1.90
CA LYS A 329 -11.43 -18.47 -3.37
C LYS A 329 -11.05 -19.89 -3.80
N GLU A 330 -10.13 -20.52 -3.09
CA GLU A 330 -9.66 -21.89 -3.40
C GLU A 330 -10.76 -22.95 -3.18
N ASN A 331 -11.79 -22.61 -2.41
CA ASN A 331 -12.93 -23.49 -2.14
C ASN A 331 -14.09 -23.34 -3.13
N ILE A 332 -14.04 -22.35 -4.03
CA ILE A 332 -15.05 -22.15 -5.09
C ILE A 332 -15.15 -23.41 -5.96
N GLN A 333 -16.36 -23.76 -6.38
CA GLN A 333 -16.56 -24.89 -7.29
C GLN A 333 -16.11 -24.51 -8.70
N VAL A 334 -15.21 -25.31 -9.26
CA VAL A 334 -14.59 -25.13 -10.58
C VAL A 334 -14.49 -26.48 -11.29
N SER A 335 -14.07 -26.48 -12.54
CA SER A 335 -14.01 -27.70 -13.34
C SER A 335 -12.95 -28.67 -12.83
N GLU A 336 -11.77 -28.17 -12.43
CA GLU A 336 -10.71 -29.01 -11.84
C GLU A 336 -9.97 -28.29 -10.70
N LYS A 337 -9.53 -29.07 -9.71
CA LYS A 337 -8.70 -28.59 -8.58
C LYS A 337 -7.47 -29.46 -8.36
N TYR A 338 -6.32 -28.82 -8.24
CA TYR A 338 -5.04 -29.47 -7.95
C TYR A 338 -4.52 -28.97 -6.60
N ASN A 339 -4.93 -29.68 -5.54
CA ASN A 339 -4.64 -29.36 -4.14
C ASN A 339 -3.69 -30.37 -3.47
N ILE A 340 -3.05 -31.22 -4.27
CA ILE A 340 -2.01 -32.16 -3.85
C ILE A 340 -0.86 -32.02 -4.85
N ALA A 341 0.38 -32.11 -4.37
CA ALA A 341 1.55 -32.11 -5.24
C ALA A 341 1.50 -33.27 -6.25
N GLY A 342 1.97 -33.05 -7.47
CA GLY A 342 1.96 -34.08 -8.50
C GLY A 342 1.93 -33.53 -9.92
N THR A 343 1.94 -34.45 -10.90
CA THR A 343 1.84 -34.12 -12.31
C THR A 343 0.45 -34.44 -12.84
N TYR A 344 -0.17 -33.44 -13.48
CA TYR A 344 -1.53 -33.49 -13.99
C TYR A 344 -1.54 -33.18 -15.49
N GLY A 345 -2.51 -33.77 -16.20
CA GLY A 345 -2.59 -33.71 -17.65
C GLY A 345 -1.80 -34.84 -18.34
N PRO A 346 -2.10 -35.09 -19.63
CA PRO A 346 -1.58 -36.26 -20.34
C PRO A 346 -0.08 -36.12 -20.61
N GLU A 347 0.63 -37.26 -20.73
CA GLU A 347 2.04 -37.28 -21.15
C GLU A 347 2.22 -36.81 -22.60
N THR A 348 1.24 -37.07 -23.46
CA THR A 348 1.23 -36.71 -24.89
C THR A 348 -0.16 -36.27 -25.33
N GLY A 349 -0.23 -35.46 -26.39
CA GLY A 349 -1.49 -34.84 -26.83
C GLY A 349 -1.88 -33.68 -25.92
N SER A 350 -3.12 -33.21 -26.01
CA SER A 350 -3.64 -32.15 -25.12
C SER A 350 -5.06 -32.48 -24.68
N VAL A 351 -5.42 -32.07 -23.47
CA VAL A 351 -6.78 -32.16 -22.91
C VAL A 351 -7.37 -30.77 -22.74
N THR A 352 -8.67 -30.61 -23.02
CA THR A 352 -9.40 -29.37 -22.75
C THR A 352 -10.22 -29.50 -21.48
N ILE A 353 -10.11 -28.52 -20.59
CA ILE A 353 -10.95 -28.34 -19.41
C ILE A 353 -11.96 -27.24 -19.73
N GLU A 354 -13.23 -27.64 -19.83
CA GLU A 354 -14.38 -26.74 -20.06
C GLU A 354 -14.69 -25.97 -18.76
N GLY A 355 -13.97 -24.87 -18.53
CA GLY A 355 -14.16 -23.97 -17.39
C GLY A 355 -12.85 -23.64 -16.66
N SER A 356 -12.98 -23.19 -15.41
CA SER A 356 -11.84 -22.67 -14.63
C SER A 356 -11.12 -23.77 -13.86
N VAL A 357 -9.86 -23.51 -13.50
CA VAL A 357 -8.98 -24.41 -12.75
C VAL A 357 -8.39 -23.69 -11.53
N ILE A 358 -8.25 -24.41 -10.42
CA ILE A 358 -7.55 -23.92 -9.22
C ILE A 358 -6.37 -24.85 -8.91
N ILE A 359 -5.17 -24.29 -8.80
CA ILE A 359 -3.99 -24.94 -8.22
C ILE A 359 -3.78 -24.33 -6.84
N SER A 360 -3.79 -25.14 -5.77
CA SER A 360 -3.63 -24.65 -4.39
C SER A 360 -2.58 -25.41 -3.59
N ALA A 361 -1.81 -26.29 -4.24
CA ALA A 361 -0.70 -27.01 -3.63
C ALA A 361 0.62 -26.68 -4.34
N ALA A 362 1.69 -26.66 -3.55
CA ALA A 362 3.05 -26.63 -4.06
C ALA A 362 3.40 -27.91 -4.82
N ASP A 363 4.42 -27.81 -5.67
CA ASP A 363 4.99 -28.86 -6.50
C ASP A 363 3.96 -29.52 -7.43
N VAL A 364 2.99 -28.73 -7.89
CA VAL A 364 2.05 -29.11 -8.95
C VAL A 364 2.69 -28.83 -10.31
N THR A 365 2.73 -29.84 -11.17
CA THR A 365 2.99 -29.70 -12.59
C THR A 365 1.70 -29.91 -13.36
N LEU A 366 1.19 -28.88 -14.02
CA LEU A 366 0.12 -29.02 -14.99
C LEU A 366 0.73 -29.02 -16.39
N ARG A 367 0.45 -30.05 -17.18
CA ARG A 367 0.97 -30.16 -18.55
C ARG A 367 -0.09 -30.39 -19.60
N ASN A 368 0.19 -30.02 -20.84
CA ASN A 368 -0.58 -30.39 -22.03
C ASN A 368 -2.08 -30.11 -21.89
N THR A 369 -2.44 -28.93 -21.39
CA THR A 369 -3.83 -28.62 -21.00
C THR A 369 -4.30 -27.30 -21.60
N ILE A 370 -5.50 -27.29 -22.18
CA ILE A 370 -6.22 -26.07 -22.57
C ILE A 370 -7.30 -25.81 -21.52
N ILE A 371 -7.27 -24.63 -20.91
CA ILE A 371 -8.24 -24.16 -19.93
C ILE A 371 -9.11 -23.10 -20.62
N GLU A 372 -10.39 -23.39 -20.81
CA GLU A 372 -11.33 -22.44 -21.44
C GLU A 372 -11.71 -21.28 -20.49
N GLY A 373 -11.60 -21.47 -19.17
CA GLY A 373 -11.86 -20.45 -18.15
C GLY A 373 -10.61 -19.82 -17.56
N ASP A 374 -10.72 -19.36 -16.31
CA ASP A 374 -9.63 -18.77 -15.54
C ASP A 374 -8.76 -19.84 -14.87
N LEU A 375 -7.49 -19.52 -14.62
CA LEU A 375 -6.57 -20.31 -13.82
C LEU A 375 -6.20 -19.53 -12.56
N LEU A 376 -6.44 -20.10 -11.37
CA LEU A 376 -5.96 -19.55 -10.09
C LEU A 376 -4.78 -20.35 -9.56
N LEU A 377 -3.65 -19.68 -9.33
CA LEU A 377 -2.59 -20.16 -8.45
C LEU A 377 -2.87 -19.59 -7.06
N GLY A 378 -3.41 -20.43 -6.18
CA GLY A 378 -3.95 -20.09 -4.88
C GLY A 378 -2.90 -19.64 -3.87
N HIS A 379 -3.35 -18.87 -2.89
CA HIS A 379 -2.54 -18.38 -1.77
C HIS A 379 -1.91 -19.52 -0.96
N SER A 380 -2.60 -20.66 -0.81
CA SER A 380 -2.11 -21.83 -0.05
C SER A 380 -0.86 -22.50 -0.66
N ILE A 381 -0.47 -22.15 -1.88
CA ILE A 381 0.83 -22.55 -2.45
C ILE A 381 1.98 -22.01 -1.58
N GLY A 382 1.79 -20.85 -0.93
CA GLY A 382 2.84 -20.19 -0.15
C GLY A 382 4.07 -19.90 -1.01
N ASP A 383 5.27 -20.24 -0.50
CA ASP A 383 6.52 -20.09 -1.26
C ASP A 383 6.84 -21.27 -2.20
N GLY A 384 5.94 -22.26 -2.29
CA GLY A 384 6.15 -23.48 -3.07
C GLY A 384 6.02 -23.30 -4.58
N ASN A 385 6.46 -24.30 -5.36
CA ASN A 385 6.58 -24.19 -6.81
C ASN A 385 5.33 -24.66 -7.58
N VAL A 386 5.14 -24.17 -8.79
CA VAL A 386 4.16 -24.59 -9.79
C VAL A 386 4.84 -24.59 -11.16
N TYR A 387 4.59 -25.64 -11.93
CA TYR A 387 5.13 -25.82 -13.28
C TYR A 387 3.96 -25.91 -14.26
N LEU A 388 3.91 -25.00 -15.23
CA LEU A 388 2.93 -25.00 -16.31
C LEU A 388 3.66 -25.31 -17.62
N SER A 389 3.45 -26.51 -18.18
CA SER A 389 4.12 -26.97 -19.41
C SER A 389 3.11 -27.21 -20.52
N ASP A 390 3.21 -26.50 -21.64
CA ASP A 390 2.27 -26.68 -22.77
C ASP A 390 0.82 -26.44 -22.33
N VAL A 391 0.62 -25.38 -21.54
CA VAL A 391 -0.67 -24.97 -21.00
C VAL A 391 -1.18 -23.73 -21.73
N THR A 392 -2.42 -23.76 -22.20
CA THR A 392 -3.12 -22.59 -22.75
C THR A 392 -4.24 -22.18 -21.81
N VAL A 393 -4.32 -20.91 -21.42
CA VAL A 393 -5.42 -20.35 -20.63
C VAL A 393 -6.15 -19.31 -21.48
N LYS A 394 -7.44 -19.52 -21.73
CA LYS A 394 -8.29 -18.58 -22.51
C LYS A 394 -8.84 -17.44 -21.66
N GLY A 395 -9.07 -17.69 -20.37
CA GLY A 395 -9.40 -16.66 -19.39
C GLY A 395 -8.16 -15.98 -18.80
N LYS A 396 -8.29 -15.51 -17.56
CA LYS A 396 -7.19 -14.90 -16.80
C LYS A 396 -6.43 -15.95 -16.01
N THR A 397 -5.11 -15.79 -15.93
CA THR A 397 -4.30 -16.47 -14.92
C THR A 397 -4.07 -15.53 -13.75
N ILE A 398 -4.45 -15.94 -12.55
CA ILE A 398 -4.35 -15.14 -11.32
C ILE A 398 -3.36 -15.83 -10.39
N VAL A 399 -2.34 -15.11 -9.96
CA VAL A 399 -1.26 -15.61 -9.10
C VAL A 399 -1.37 -14.94 -7.74
N ASN A 400 -1.89 -15.69 -6.75
CA ASN A 400 -1.99 -15.29 -5.34
C ASN A 400 -0.99 -16.03 -4.42
N GLY A 401 -0.26 -17.00 -4.96
CA GLY A 401 0.78 -17.74 -4.26
C GLY A 401 1.91 -18.16 -5.19
N GLY A 402 3.05 -18.50 -4.59
CA GLY A 402 4.34 -18.70 -5.22
C GLY A 402 5.41 -17.82 -4.58
N GLY A 403 6.57 -18.41 -4.27
CA GLY A 403 7.74 -17.71 -3.75
C GLY A 403 8.73 -17.19 -4.81
N PRO A 404 9.95 -16.80 -4.39
CA PRO A 404 10.97 -16.25 -5.27
C PRO A 404 11.53 -17.19 -6.36
N ASN A 405 11.07 -18.45 -6.43
CA ASN A 405 11.53 -19.46 -7.40
C ASN A 405 10.40 -20.20 -8.13
N SER A 406 9.16 -19.72 -8.00
CA SER A 406 8.06 -20.66 -7.87
C SER A 406 7.15 -20.87 -9.06
N VAL A 407 7.10 -20.02 -10.08
CA VAL A 407 6.14 -20.23 -11.17
C VAL A 407 6.87 -20.28 -12.50
N ILE A 408 6.98 -21.50 -13.03
CA ILE A 408 7.69 -21.76 -14.29
C ILE A 408 6.67 -22.06 -15.38
N MET A 409 6.74 -21.29 -16.47
CA MET A 409 5.83 -21.32 -17.61
C MET A 409 6.60 -21.70 -18.88
N TYR A 410 6.55 -22.98 -19.23
CA TYR A 410 7.18 -23.54 -20.43
C TYR A 410 6.13 -23.77 -21.52
N ASN A 411 6.28 -23.15 -22.69
CA ASN A 411 5.28 -23.19 -23.78
C ASN A 411 3.85 -22.76 -23.31
N PHE A 412 3.78 -21.80 -22.40
CA PHE A 412 2.51 -21.29 -21.87
C PHE A 412 1.90 -20.25 -22.82
N ASN A 413 0.59 -20.32 -23.06
CA ASN A 413 -0.13 -19.33 -23.85
C ASN A 413 -1.29 -18.74 -23.06
N GLY A 414 -1.31 -17.42 -22.86
CA GLY A 414 -2.40 -16.75 -22.15
C GLY A 414 -2.48 -15.26 -22.45
N GLU A 415 -3.68 -14.69 -22.43
CA GLU A 415 -3.87 -13.27 -22.73
C GLU A 415 -3.54 -12.36 -21.55
N THR A 416 -3.87 -12.78 -20.33
CA THR A 416 -3.70 -11.95 -19.13
C THR A 416 -3.22 -12.78 -17.95
N VAL A 417 -2.12 -12.34 -17.33
CA VAL A 417 -1.61 -12.83 -16.04
C VAL A 417 -1.68 -11.69 -15.02
N VAL A 418 -2.34 -11.91 -13.90
CA VAL A 418 -2.42 -10.96 -12.78
C VAL A 418 -1.64 -11.53 -11.61
N ILE A 419 -0.60 -10.83 -11.18
CA ILE A 419 0.20 -11.19 -10.00
C ILE A 419 -0.23 -10.28 -8.85
N ASP A 420 -0.87 -10.85 -7.83
CA ASP A 420 -1.37 -10.14 -6.66
C ASP A 420 -1.06 -10.97 -5.41
N ILE A 421 0.19 -10.92 -4.97
CA ILE A 421 0.65 -11.60 -3.77
C ILE A 421 0.31 -10.74 -2.55
N PRO A 422 -0.43 -11.27 -1.57
CA PRO A 422 -0.86 -10.50 -0.41
C PRO A 422 0.31 -10.08 0.49
N ASP A 423 0.08 -9.04 1.30
CA ASP A 423 0.97 -8.57 2.36
C ASP A 423 2.42 -8.23 1.93
N GLY A 424 2.62 -7.89 0.64
CA GLY A 424 3.91 -7.49 0.12
C GLY A 424 4.87 -8.65 -0.13
N GLY A 425 4.34 -9.89 -0.25
CA GLY A 425 5.11 -11.02 -0.74
C GLY A 425 5.56 -10.83 -2.19
N ASN A 426 6.60 -11.55 -2.59
CA ASN A 426 7.19 -11.50 -3.92
C ASN A 426 7.08 -12.87 -4.59
N VAL A 427 6.85 -12.87 -5.90
CA VAL A 427 6.86 -14.08 -6.73
C VAL A 427 7.83 -13.92 -7.89
N ARG A 428 8.45 -15.02 -8.32
CA ARG A 428 9.20 -15.09 -9.58
C ARG A 428 8.40 -15.87 -10.62
N LEU A 429 8.12 -15.23 -11.75
CA LEU A 429 7.46 -15.82 -12.90
C LEU A 429 8.48 -16.00 -14.04
N VAL A 430 8.67 -17.24 -14.50
CA VAL A 430 9.68 -17.59 -15.51
C VAL A 430 9.00 -18.03 -16.80
N ALA A 431 9.18 -17.28 -17.89
CA ALA A 431 8.73 -17.64 -19.23
C ALA A 431 9.86 -18.34 -20.02
N GLN A 432 9.55 -19.53 -20.57
CA GLN A 432 10.51 -20.37 -21.29
C GLN A 432 9.88 -21.02 -22.54
N GLY A 433 10.71 -21.37 -23.52
CA GLY A 433 10.25 -22.01 -24.75
C GLY A 433 9.32 -21.09 -25.54
N ASN A 434 8.27 -21.65 -26.14
CA ASN A 434 7.30 -20.92 -26.95
C ASN A 434 6.24 -20.17 -26.11
N THR A 435 6.58 -19.75 -24.89
CA THR A 435 5.66 -19.00 -24.03
C THR A 435 5.32 -17.64 -24.65
N SER A 436 4.04 -17.28 -24.62
CA SER A 436 3.52 -15.98 -25.08
C SER A 436 2.38 -15.54 -24.15
N ILE A 437 2.60 -14.39 -23.51
CA ILE A 437 1.71 -13.75 -22.54
C ILE A 437 1.45 -12.33 -23.01
N GLY A 438 0.18 -12.02 -23.32
CA GLY A 438 -0.23 -10.71 -23.83
C GLY A 438 0.01 -9.61 -22.80
N ASN A 439 -0.63 -9.71 -21.63
CA ASN A 439 -0.57 -8.70 -20.58
C ASN A 439 -0.23 -9.30 -19.22
N VAL A 440 0.73 -8.71 -18.51
CA VAL A 440 1.08 -9.04 -17.13
C VAL A 440 0.78 -7.82 -16.25
N SER A 441 -0.08 -7.99 -15.24
CA SER A 441 -0.38 -6.95 -14.25
C SER A 441 0.31 -7.30 -12.93
N MET A 442 1.35 -6.53 -12.57
CA MET A 442 2.15 -6.70 -11.36
C MET A 442 1.52 -5.96 -10.17
N GLU A 443 0.37 -6.43 -9.69
CA GLU A 443 -0.28 -5.88 -8.49
C GLU A 443 0.52 -6.15 -7.20
N SER A 444 1.67 -6.80 -7.23
CA SER A 444 2.59 -6.90 -6.10
C SER A 444 4.03 -6.83 -6.60
N GLY A 445 4.97 -6.69 -5.67
CA GLY A 445 6.38 -6.84 -6.02
C GLY A 445 6.68 -8.24 -6.55
N GLY A 446 7.74 -8.37 -7.34
CA GLY A 446 8.12 -9.67 -7.91
C GLY A 446 9.18 -9.58 -9.00
N GLN A 447 9.51 -10.73 -9.57
CA GLN A 447 10.45 -10.86 -10.67
C GLN A 447 9.77 -11.50 -11.88
N LEU A 448 9.97 -10.89 -13.05
CA LEU A 448 9.66 -11.50 -14.34
C LEU A 448 10.98 -11.92 -14.99
N GLU A 449 11.06 -13.17 -15.42
CA GLU A 449 12.25 -13.72 -16.04
C GLU A 449 11.93 -14.39 -17.38
N GLU A 450 12.65 -14.01 -18.43
CA GLU A 450 12.64 -14.69 -19.72
C GLU A 450 13.93 -15.49 -19.90
N SER A 451 13.80 -16.79 -20.15
CA SER A 451 14.97 -17.68 -20.23
C SER A 451 14.76 -18.78 -21.27
N GLY A 452 15.65 -18.84 -22.26
CA GLY A 452 15.53 -19.82 -23.36
C GLY A 452 14.22 -19.68 -24.14
N LEU A 453 13.78 -18.44 -24.34
CA LEU A 453 12.51 -18.11 -24.97
C LEU A 453 12.61 -18.22 -26.50
N THR A 454 11.56 -18.78 -27.11
CA THR A 454 11.36 -18.82 -28.56
C THR A 454 10.02 -18.22 -28.98
N GLY A 455 9.10 -18.00 -28.03
CA GLY A 455 7.86 -17.27 -28.22
C GLY A 455 8.02 -15.78 -27.90
N ASP A 456 6.91 -15.08 -27.70
CA ASP A 456 6.91 -13.63 -27.45
C ASP A 456 7.26 -13.26 -26.00
N GLY A 457 7.11 -14.20 -25.05
CA GLY A 457 7.41 -13.96 -23.65
C GLY A 457 6.33 -13.11 -22.97
N PHE A 458 6.75 -12.11 -22.20
CA PHE A 458 5.90 -11.10 -21.59
C PHE A 458 5.82 -9.88 -22.53
N THR A 459 4.67 -9.67 -23.18
CA THR A 459 4.53 -8.61 -24.20
C THR A 459 4.27 -7.24 -23.56
N ASN A 460 3.28 -7.15 -22.67
CA ASN A 460 2.97 -5.92 -21.92
C ASN A 460 3.09 -6.16 -20.42
N VAL A 461 3.72 -5.23 -19.69
CA VAL A 461 3.94 -5.33 -18.23
C VAL A 461 3.41 -4.08 -17.53
N GLU A 462 2.21 -4.18 -16.97
CA GLU A 462 1.58 -3.13 -16.17
C GLU A 462 2.03 -3.20 -14.71
N ILE A 463 2.55 -2.10 -14.18
CA ILE A 463 3.07 -2.02 -12.80
C ILE A 463 2.42 -0.82 -12.10
N PRO A 464 1.57 -1.02 -11.08
CA PRO A 464 0.96 0.05 -10.33
C PRO A 464 1.96 0.71 -9.37
N ALA A 465 1.66 1.95 -8.98
CA ALA A 465 2.44 2.73 -8.03
C ALA A 465 2.80 1.94 -6.76
N GLY A 466 4.10 1.88 -6.46
CA GLY A 466 4.64 1.29 -5.24
C GLY A 466 4.99 -0.20 -5.32
N ALA A 467 4.73 -0.87 -6.45
CA ALA A 467 5.28 -2.19 -6.72
C ALA A 467 6.72 -2.08 -7.26
N GLU A 468 7.62 -2.91 -6.74
CA GLU A 468 8.99 -3.06 -7.23
C GLU A 468 9.08 -4.34 -8.06
N VAL A 469 9.46 -4.19 -9.32
CA VAL A 469 9.52 -5.31 -10.27
C VAL A 469 10.93 -5.46 -10.80
N ILE A 470 11.47 -6.67 -10.69
CA ILE A 470 12.75 -7.04 -11.27
C ILE A 470 12.51 -7.70 -12.63
N LEU A 471 13.16 -7.19 -13.68
CA LEU A 471 13.15 -7.82 -14.99
C LEU A 471 14.50 -8.50 -15.24
N SER A 472 14.47 -9.77 -15.63
CA SER A 472 15.65 -10.58 -15.94
C SER A 472 15.48 -11.29 -17.29
N GLY A 473 16.52 -11.33 -18.12
CA GLY A 473 16.45 -11.92 -19.46
C GLY A 473 16.25 -10.90 -20.58
N ASP A 474 15.83 -11.37 -21.75
CA ASP A 474 15.81 -10.61 -23.00
C ASP A 474 14.38 -10.30 -23.46
N PHE A 475 13.87 -9.12 -23.11
CA PHE A 475 12.51 -8.68 -23.43
C PHE A 475 12.45 -7.98 -24.80
N ASN A 476 11.50 -8.38 -25.64
CA ASN A 476 11.26 -7.72 -26.93
C ASN A 476 10.61 -6.35 -26.76
N GLU A 477 9.56 -6.28 -25.96
CA GLU A 477 8.81 -5.06 -25.70
C GLU A 477 8.38 -5.01 -24.24
N VAL A 478 8.47 -3.83 -23.63
CA VAL A 478 7.94 -3.55 -22.29
C VAL A 478 7.20 -2.24 -22.37
N SER A 479 5.90 -2.25 -22.10
CA SER A 479 5.08 -1.04 -22.02
C SER A 479 4.69 -0.73 -20.58
N VAL A 480 4.95 0.51 -20.12
CA VAL A 480 4.59 1.00 -18.80
C VAL A 480 3.38 1.93 -18.91
N GLU A 481 2.21 1.43 -18.53
CA GLU A 481 0.92 2.11 -18.71
C GLU A 481 0.36 2.74 -17.43
N ALA A 482 0.94 2.42 -16.26
CA ALA A 482 0.47 2.87 -14.96
C ALA A 482 1.54 3.65 -14.19
N ASP A 483 1.12 4.74 -13.53
CA ASP A 483 2.04 5.65 -12.83
C ASP A 483 2.72 4.95 -11.64
N GLY A 484 3.98 5.30 -11.39
CA GLY A 484 4.73 4.91 -10.21
C GLY A 484 5.38 3.52 -10.29
N ALA A 485 5.56 3.01 -11.52
CA ALA A 485 6.31 1.79 -11.75
C ALA A 485 7.78 1.95 -11.31
N ASN A 486 8.25 1.06 -10.44
CA ASN A 486 9.67 0.95 -10.08
C ASN A 486 10.20 -0.36 -10.67
N ILE A 487 10.97 -0.24 -11.75
CA ILE A 487 11.52 -1.36 -12.49
C ILE A 487 13.03 -1.40 -12.25
N ASN A 488 13.52 -2.57 -11.85
CA ASN A 488 14.94 -2.85 -11.75
C ASN A 488 15.34 -3.89 -12.80
N LEU A 489 16.20 -3.49 -13.74
CA LEU A 489 16.76 -4.38 -14.75
C LEU A 489 17.95 -5.13 -14.16
N ALA A 490 17.81 -6.44 -14.01
CA ALA A 490 18.88 -7.29 -13.51
C ALA A 490 20.12 -7.22 -14.43
N ASN A 491 21.28 -7.61 -13.89
CA ASN A 491 22.50 -7.70 -14.67
C ASN A 491 22.32 -8.66 -15.86
N GLY A 492 22.68 -8.19 -17.06
CA GLY A 492 22.50 -8.93 -18.30
C GLY A 492 21.07 -8.93 -18.86
N ALA A 493 20.11 -8.30 -18.19
CA ALA A 493 18.79 -8.10 -18.77
C ALA A 493 18.86 -7.12 -19.94
N SER A 494 18.04 -7.35 -20.96
CA SER A 494 17.91 -6.46 -22.11
C SER A 494 16.45 -6.18 -22.44
N ILE A 495 16.13 -4.94 -22.80
CA ILE A 495 14.84 -4.54 -23.36
C ILE A 495 15.09 -4.00 -24.77
N THR A 496 14.47 -4.59 -25.78
CA THR A 496 14.59 -4.10 -27.15
C THR A 496 13.79 -2.81 -27.35
N THR A 497 12.54 -2.77 -26.90
CA THR A 497 11.69 -1.57 -26.95
C THR A 497 11.01 -1.34 -25.60
N LEU A 498 11.27 -0.18 -24.99
CA LEU A 498 10.56 0.30 -23.81
C LEU A 498 9.60 1.41 -24.23
N ASN A 499 8.31 1.28 -23.92
CA ASN A 499 7.31 2.33 -24.08
C ASN A 499 6.91 2.86 -22.69
N ALA A 500 7.38 4.04 -22.31
CA ALA A 500 7.03 4.68 -21.06
C ALA A 500 5.85 5.64 -21.26
N ASN A 501 4.63 5.10 -21.15
CA ASN A 501 3.35 5.81 -21.28
C ASN A 501 2.83 6.38 -19.96
N ALA A 502 3.47 6.03 -18.85
CA ALA A 502 3.19 6.54 -17.51
C ALA A 502 4.50 6.90 -16.77
N PRO A 503 4.47 7.80 -15.77
CA PRO A 503 5.64 8.12 -14.95
C PRO A 503 6.20 6.87 -14.29
N ALA A 504 7.51 6.65 -14.44
CA ALA A 504 8.15 5.40 -14.04
C ALA A 504 9.64 5.60 -13.75
N SER A 505 10.20 4.79 -12.85
CA SER A 505 11.63 4.70 -12.60
C SER A 505 12.13 3.34 -13.08
N ILE A 506 12.92 3.33 -14.15
CA ILE A 506 13.56 2.13 -14.71
C ILE A 506 15.06 2.25 -14.44
N THR A 507 15.59 1.39 -13.57
CA THR A 507 16.98 1.43 -13.09
C THR A 507 17.62 0.05 -13.21
N GLY A 508 18.85 -0.11 -12.74
CA GLY A 508 19.56 -1.39 -12.74
C GLY A 508 20.71 -1.43 -13.75
N GLU A 509 21.26 -2.64 -13.94
CA GLU A 509 22.46 -2.88 -14.77
C GLU A 509 22.11 -3.32 -16.20
N GLY A 510 20.83 -3.61 -16.47
CA GLY A 510 20.37 -4.03 -17.78
C GLY A 510 20.45 -2.94 -18.86
N GLN A 511 20.28 -3.36 -20.11
CA GLN A 511 20.40 -2.50 -21.29
C GLN A 511 19.05 -2.24 -21.94
N ILE A 512 18.84 -1.01 -22.41
CA ILE A 512 17.64 -0.64 -23.20
C ILE A 512 18.11 -0.27 -24.60
N THR A 513 17.60 -0.94 -25.62
CA THR A 513 17.92 -0.62 -27.02
C THR A 513 17.15 0.61 -27.46
N THR A 514 15.82 0.60 -27.39
CA THR A 514 14.98 1.75 -27.76
C THR A 514 14.09 2.14 -26.58
N ALA A 515 14.08 3.41 -26.20
CA ALA A 515 13.16 3.95 -25.22
C ALA A 515 12.28 5.03 -25.86
N ASN A 516 10.97 4.81 -25.85
CA ASN A 516 9.93 5.76 -26.21
C ASN A 516 9.36 6.37 -24.93
N VAL A 517 9.63 7.65 -24.68
CA VAL A 517 9.18 8.37 -23.49
C VAL A 517 8.05 9.31 -23.86
N ASN A 518 6.84 8.95 -23.46
CA ASN A 518 5.61 9.62 -23.91
C ASN A 518 4.99 10.55 -22.86
N VAL A 519 5.48 10.52 -21.62
CA VAL A 519 5.00 11.36 -20.51
C VAL A 519 6.12 11.85 -19.61
N ASN A 520 5.85 12.94 -18.89
CA ASN A 520 6.77 13.50 -17.89
C ASN A 520 6.94 12.55 -16.69
N GLY A 521 8.08 12.68 -15.98
CA GLY A 521 8.35 11.92 -14.76
C GLY A 521 8.88 10.51 -15.00
N VAL A 522 9.37 10.23 -16.21
CA VAL A 522 10.11 9.01 -16.53
C VAL A 522 11.59 9.18 -16.17
N THR A 523 12.14 8.20 -15.46
CA THR A 523 13.56 8.13 -15.10
C THR A 523 14.16 6.84 -15.65
N LEU A 524 15.28 6.94 -16.37
CA LEU A 524 16.10 5.82 -16.83
C LEU A 524 17.48 5.89 -16.17
N GLY A 525 17.90 4.80 -15.53
CA GLY A 525 19.19 4.70 -14.84
C GLY A 525 20.40 4.65 -15.77
N SER A 526 20.19 4.34 -17.05
CA SER A 526 21.22 4.26 -18.08
C SER A 526 20.71 4.84 -19.41
N ASN A 527 21.62 5.26 -20.28
CA ASN A 527 21.27 5.77 -21.60
C ASN A 527 20.82 4.61 -22.52
N PRO A 528 19.63 4.70 -23.15
CA PRO A 528 19.25 3.75 -24.18
C PRO A 528 20.06 3.97 -25.47
N THR A 529 20.13 2.96 -26.34
CA THR A 529 20.81 3.11 -27.65
C THR A 529 20.06 4.10 -28.56
N ASN A 530 18.73 4.02 -28.58
CA ASN A 530 17.83 4.92 -29.28
C ASN A 530 16.86 5.55 -28.27
N LEU A 531 16.81 6.87 -28.22
CA LEU A 531 15.93 7.64 -27.36
C LEU A 531 14.94 8.45 -28.19
N ASN A 532 13.65 8.28 -27.90
CA ASN A 532 12.55 9.02 -28.48
C ASN A 532 11.69 9.65 -27.37
N ILE A 533 11.84 10.94 -27.11
CA ILE A 533 11.02 11.72 -26.17
C ILE A 533 9.96 12.48 -26.98
N ALA A 534 8.69 12.35 -26.57
CA ALA A 534 7.57 13.03 -27.20
C ALA A 534 7.60 14.56 -26.98
N ASP A 535 6.92 15.31 -27.85
CA ASP A 535 6.86 16.78 -27.73
C ASP A 535 6.35 17.24 -26.36
N GLU A 536 6.95 18.30 -25.82
CA GLU A 536 6.63 18.87 -24.49
C GLU A 536 6.86 17.94 -23.29
N VAL A 537 7.54 16.80 -23.50
CA VAL A 537 7.93 15.86 -22.46
C VAL A 537 9.37 16.06 -22.02
N THR A 538 9.63 15.85 -20.74
CA THR A 538 10.95 15.80 -20.09
C THR A 538 11.14 14.46 -19.40
N ALA A 539 12.37 13.97 -19.41
CA ALA A 539 12.75 12.70 -18.78
C ALA A 539 14.10 12.85 -18.08
N VAL A 540 14.35 12.08 -17.03
CA VAL A 540 15.68 12.00 -16.41
C VAL A 540 16.36 10.74 -16.91
N ILE A 541 17.46 10.86 -17.64
CA ILE A 541 18.18 9.72 -18.22
C ILE A 541 19.64 9.84 -17.84
N ASP A 542 20.17 8.80 -17.19
CA ASP A 542 21.54 8.78 -16.67
C ASP A 542 21.83 10.01 -15.79
N ASN A 543 20.87 10.32 -14.90
CA ASN A 543 20.89 11.48 -13.99
C ASN A 543 20.89 12.87 -14.66
N GLU A 544 20.60 12.96 -15.96
CA GLU A 544 20.48 14.22 -16.68
C GLU A 544 19.04 14.44 -17.19
N GLU A 545 18.53 15.66 -17.09
CA GLU A 545 17.26 16.02 -17.73
C GLU A 545 17.44 16.04 -19.25
N LYS A 546 16.58 15.29 -19.96
CA LYS A 546 16.52 15.17 -21.42
C LYS A 546 15.17 15.66 -21.92
N THR A 547 15.19 16.22 -23.12
CA THR A 547 14.05 16.83 -23.81
C THR A 547 13.98 16.29 -25.24
N PRO A 548 12.97 16.64 -26.06
CA PRO A 548 12.87 16.16 -27.44
C PRO A 548 14.07 16.53 -28.33
N SER A 549 14.85 17.56 -27.97
CA SER A 549 16.09 17.89 -28.69
C SER A 549 17.22 16.88 -28.49
N ASP A 550 17.12 16.03 -27.47
CA ASP A 550 18.09 14.97 -27.15
C ASP A 550 17.75 13.64 -27.83
N ASN A 551 16.67 13.59 -28.62
CA ASN A 551 16.28 12.39 -29.35
C ASN A 551 17.41 11.92 -30.27
N THR A 552 17.71 10.62 -30.22
CA THR A 552 18.69 10.02 -31.11
C THR A 552 18.09 10.00 -32.52
N SER A 553 18.55 10.89 -33.40
CA SER A 553 18.10 10.92 -34.78
C SER A 553 18.39 9.57 -35.45
N THR A 554 17.39 8.93 -36.04
CA THR A 554 17.66 7.97 -37.10
C THR A 554 18.44 8.69 -38.21
N PRO A 555 19.64 8.23 -38.61
CA PRO A 555 20.41 8.93 -39.62
C PRO A 555 19.91 8.54 -41.02
N PRO A 556 19.63 9.49 -41.94
CA PRO A 556 20.01 9.32 -43.33
C PRO A 556 21.46 9.83 -43.50
N PRO A 557 22.30 9.16 -44.31
CA PRO A 557 23.67 9.61 -44.50
C PRO A 557 23.68 10.85 -45.38
N SER A 558 24.37 11.92 -44.96
CA SER A 558 25.09 12.83 -45.87
C SER A 558 25.67 14.04 -45.16
N SER A 559 27.00 14.13 -45.23
CA SER A 559 27.86 15.28 -45.52
C SER A 559 27.44 16.70 -45.11
N GLY A 560 28.33 17.37 -44.36
CA GLY A 560 28.33 18.83 -44.23
C GLY A 560 29.21 19.31 -43.08
N GLY A 561 30.47 19.65 -43.37
CA GLY A 561 31.38 20.23 -42.40
C GLY A 561 30.96 21.64 -41.96
N GLY A 562 31.23 21.96 -40.70
CA GLY A 562 31.00 23.30 -40.14
C GLY A 562 31.55 23.42 -38.72
N SER A 563 32.73 24.01 -38.61
CA SER A 563 33.39 24.43 -37.36
C SER A 563 32.54 25.47 -36.61
N GLY A 564 32.42 25.32 -35.30
CA GLY A 564 31.85 26.33 -34.41
C GLY A 564 32.20 26.05 -32.95
N ALA A 565 33.30 26.65 -32.48
CA ALA A 565 33.69 26.63 -31.07
C ALA A 565 32.81 27.60 -30.27
N GLY A 566 32.31 27.16 -29.12
CA GLY A 566 31.64 27.99 -28.12
C GLY A 566 31.91 27.44 -26.73
N GLY A 567 32.88 28.03 -26.03
CA GLY A 567 33.18 27.73 -24.64
C GLY A 567 32.38 28.64 -23.69
N GLY A 568 31.87 28.05 -22.62
CA GLY A 568 31.45 28.66 -21.36
C GLY A 568 31.40 27.52 -20.34
N GLY A 569 32.19 27.49 -19.26
CA GLY A 569 32.27 28.49 -18.21
C GLY A 569 31.64 27.91 -16.94
N GLY A 570 32.10 26.73 -16.50
CA GLY A 570 31.57 26.03 -15.33
C GLY A 570 32.20 26.54 -14.03
N GLY A 571 31.37 27.04 -13.11
CA GLY A 571 31.73 27.10 -11.70
C GLY A 571 31.63 25.70 -11.12
N GLY A 572 32.76 25.09 -10.76
CA GLY A 572 32.79 23.75 -10.17
C GLY A 572 32.24 23.76 -8.74
N ASP A 573 31.41 22.77 -8.42
CA ASP A 573 30.88 22.52 -7.09
C ASP A 573 32.00 22.22 -6.08
N THR A 574 31.96 22.87 -4.92
CA THR A 574 32.95 22.73 -3.84
C THR A 574 32.33 22.19 -2.54
N THR A 575 31.07 21.76 -2.56
CA THR A 575 30.35 21.28 -1.37
C THR A 575 30.64 19.81 -1.18
N ALA A 576 31.05 19.39 0.02
CA ALA A 576 31.30 17.96 0.27
C ALA A 576 29.99 17.21 0.59
N PRO A 577 29.84 15.95 0.14
CA PRO A 577 28.67 15.14 0.44
C PRO A 577 28.55 14.90 1.95
N THR A 578 27.33 14.97 2.47
CA THR A 578 26.99 14.68 3.88
C THR A 578 25.94 13.58 3.96
N VAL A 579 25.84 12.84 5.05
CA VAL A 579 24.84 11.78 5.19
C VAL A 579 23.54 12.34 5.77
N ASN A 580 22.44 12.18 5.04
CA ASN A 580 21.09 12.55 5.47
C ASN A 580 20.48 11.49 6.39
N THR A 581 20.66 10.20 6.07
CA THR A 581 20.08 9.08 6.83
C THR A 581 20.99 7.86 6.86
N TYR A 582 20.85 7.07 7.94
CA TYR A 582 21.46 5.77 8.12
C TYR A 582 20.39 4.68 8.25
N SER A 583 20.64 3.47 7.74
CA SER A 583 19.86 2.27 8.04
C SER A 583 20.83 1.11 8.33
N PRO A 584 20.84 0.50 9.53
CA PRO A 584 20.04 0.86 10.68
C PRO A 584 20.25 2.31 11.09
N ALA A 585 19.21 2.98 11.57
CA ALA A 585 19.36 4.34 12.08
C ALA A 585 20.36 4.39 13.25
N ASP A 586 21.01 5.53 13.46
CA ASP A 586 21.86 5.71 14.64
C ASP A 586 21.06 5.49 15.94
N ASN A 587 21.66 4.75 16.87
CA ASN A 587 21.07 4.20 18.09
C ASN A 587 19.89 3.22 17.89
N ALA A 588 19.72 2.64 16.70
CA ALA A 588 18.68 1.64 16.46
C ALA A 588 18.84 0.43 17.40
N ILE A 589 17.72 -0.11 17.88
CA ILE A 589 17.66 -1.36 18.64
C ILE A 589 16.85 -2.39 17.85
N ASN A 590 17.06 -3.68 18.13
CA ASN A 590 16.40 -4.79 17.45
C ASN A 590 16.69 -4.87 15.95
N VAL A 591 17.92 -4.55 15.55
CA VAL A 591 18.39 -4.71 14.17
C VAL A 591 18.53 -6.19 13.83
N ALA A 592 18.01 -6.61 12.68
CA ALA A 592 18.18 -7.99 12.21
C ALA A 592 19.67 -8.32 12.09
N ILE A 593 20.05 -9.55 12.43
CA ILE A 593 21.47 -9.94 12.45
C ILE A 593 22.10 -9.96 11.06
N ASP A 594 21.29 -10.04 10.01
CA ASP A 594 21.63 -10.04 8.59
C ASP A 594 21.29 -8.70 7.89
N ALA A 595 21.04 -7.64 8.67
CA ALA A 595 20.74 -6.33 8.09
C ALA A 595 21.95 -5.72 7.36
N ASN A 596 21.71 -5.19 6.16
CA ASN A 596 22.67 -4.37 5.43
C ASN A 596 22.84 -2.99 6.09
N LEU A 597 24.02 -2.39 5.92
CA LEU A 597 24.31 -1.04 6.41
C LEU A 597 24.20 -0.04 5.24
N VAL A 598 23.24 0.88 5.32
CA VAL A 598 22.88 1.80 4.24
C VAL A 598 23.07 3.26 4.69
N LEU A 599 23.70 4.08 3.86
CA LEU A 599 23.84 5.52 4.03
C LEU A 599 23.16 6.23 2.87
N THR A 600 22.32 7.25 3.11
CA THR A 600 21.82 8.14 2.05
C THR A 600 22.45 9.52 2.18
N PHE A 601 23.15 9.99 1.17
CA PHE A 601 23.88 11.24 1.13
C PHE A 601 23.02 12.44 0.67
N SER A 602 23.51 13.67 0.92
CA SER A 602 22.93 14.95 0.48
C SER A 602 22.91 15.09 -1.03
N GLU A 603 23.83 14.40 -1.69
CA GLU A 603 24.12 14.44 -3.11
C GLU A 603 24.69 13.10 -3.57
N TYR A 604 24.95 12.98 -4.87
CA TYR A 604 25.50 11.77 -5.47
C TYR A 604 26.89 11.48 -4.92
N VAL A 605 27.16 10.21 -4.64
CA VAL A 605 28.49 9.78 -4.21
C VAL A 605 29.00 8.61 -5.04
N GLN A 606 30.32 8.49 -5.11
CA GLN A 606 31.04 7.36 -5.67
C GLN A 606 31.99 6.82 -4.61
N VAL A 607 32.21 5.50 -4.62
CA VAL A 607 33.20 4.84 -3.75
C VAL A 607 34.62 5.15 -4.20
N VAL A 608 35.54 5.31 -3.24
CA VAL A 608 36.97 5.58 -3.50
C VAL A 608 37.81 4.40 -3.03
N ASP A 609 38.46 3.73 -3.99
CA ASP A 609 39.28 2.53 -3.75
C ASP A 609 40.41 2.77 -2.73
N GLY A 610 40.69 1.75 -1.92
CA GLY A 610 41.76 1.74 -0.92
C GLY A 610 41.42 2.39 0.43
N LYS A 611 40.14 2.70 0.69
CA LYS A 611 39.62 3.17 1.99
C LYS A 611 38.88 2.05 2.72
N ASN A 612 38.68 2.15 4.03
CA ASN A 612 38.02 1.11 4.81
C ASN A 612 36.71 1.56 5.46
N ILE A 613 35.80 0.60 5.59
CA ILE A 613 34.60 0.64 6.41
C ILE A 613 34.73 -0.46 7.46
N THR A 614 34.72 -0.10 8.74
CA THR A 614 34.99 -1.04 9.83
C THR A 614 33.83 -1.09 10.82
N ILE A 615 33.34 -2.30 11.10
CA ILE A 615 32.28 -2.58 12.06
C ILE A 615 32.91 -3.12 13.33
N LYS A 616 32.54 -2.55 14.48
CA LYS A 616 33.13 -2.90 15.79
C LYS A 616 32.08 -3.05 16.87
N LYS A 617 32.34 -3.88 17.88
CA LYS A 617 31.44 -4.03 19.05
C LYS A 617 31.56 -2.84 19.99
N THR A 618 30.43 -2.34 20.48
CA THR A 618 30.40 -1.26 21.47
C THR A 618 30.88 -1.70 22.85
N SER A 619 30.84 -3.01 23.15
CA SER A 619 31.19 -3.56 24.47
C SER A 619 32.69 -3.54 24.77
N ASP A 620 33.53 -3.82 23.78
CA ASP A 620 34.97 -4.03 23.97
C ASP A 620 35.83 -3.46 22.83
N ASN A 621 35.23 -2.78 21.84
CA ASN A 621 35.90 -2.28 20.63
C ASN A 621 36.60 -3.36 19.81
N SER A 622 36.21 -4.64 19.94
CA SER A 622 36.67 -5.68 19.02
C SER A 622 36.12 -5.44 17.62
N GLU A 623 36.95 -5.67 16.62
CA GLU A 623 36.57 -5.58 15.21
C GLU A 623 35.77 -6.83 14.81
N VAL A 624 34.70 -6.61 14.06
CA VAL A 624 33.79 -7.65 13.57
C VAL A 624 34.06 -7.92 12.10
N GLU A 625 34.13 -6.85 11.32
CA GLU A 625 34.39 -6.91 9.89
C GLU A 625 35.01 -5.58 9.43
N THR A 626 35.96 -5.67 8.49
CA THR A 626 36.48 -4.52 7.74
C THR A 626 36.28 -4.79 6.26
N ILE A 627 35.56 -3.89 5.60
CA ILE A 627 35.25 -3.92 4.17
C ILE A 627 36.07 -2.82 3.51
N VAL A 628 36.81 -3.18 2.46
CA VAL A 628 37.51 -2.20 1.63
C VAL A 628 36.48 -1.50 0.77
N ALA A 629 36.41 -0.18 0.87
CA ALA A 629 35.62 0.71 0.04
C ALA A 629 36.13 0.69 -1.40
N ASN A 630 35.66 -0.27 -2.20
CA ASN A 630 35.87 -0.32 -3.63
C ASN A 630 34.63 -0.89 -4.32
N ASN A 631 34.59 -0.84 -5.65
CA ASN A 631 33.43 -1.30 -6.43
C ASN A 631 33.41 -2.85 -6.45
N ASN A 632 33.00 -3.45 -5.33
CA ASN A 632 32.95 -4.89 -5.08
C ASN A 632 31.51 -5.33 -4.72
N ALA A 633 31.31 -6.64 -4.58
CA ALA A 633 30.01 -7.21 -4.24
C ALA A 633 29.48 -6.87 -2.83
N SER A 634 30.28 -6.21 -1.98
CA SER A 634 29.92 -5.86 -0.60
C SER A 634 29.53 -4.38 -0.45
N ILE A 635 29.72 -3.54 -1.47
CA ILE A 635 29.34 -2.13 -1.46
C ILE A 635 28.65 -1.78 -2.78
N THR A 636 27.35 -1.50 -2.69
CA THR A 636 26.54 -1.05 -3.81
C THR A 636 26.24 0.44 -3.65
N VAL A 637 26.47 1.25 -4.69
CA VAL A 637 26.16 2.69 -4.69
C VAL A 637 25.10 2.99 -5.74
N VAL A 638 23.92 3.46 -5.32
CA VAL A 638 22.80 3.86 -6.18
C VAL A 638 22.45 5.31 -5.89
N SER A 639 22.74 6.21 -6.84
CA SER A 639 22.52 7.65 -6.69
C SER A 639 23.19 8.25 -5.44
N LYS A 640 22.41 8.57 -4.41
CA LYS A 640 22.87 9.11 -3.12
C LYS A 640 23.02 8.01 -2.06
N THR A 641 22.63 6.78 -2.37
CA THR A 641 22.52 5.70 -1.38
C THR A 641 23.68 4.73 -1.54
N VAL A 642 24.39 4.47 -0.45
CA VAL A 642 25.42 3.43 -0.35
C VAL A 642 24.88 2.32 0.53
N THR A 643 24.79 1.10 0.00
CA THR A 643 24.46 -0.12 0.73
C THR A 643 25.73 -0.94 0.93
N ILE A 644 25.95 -1.41 2.15
CA ILE A 644 27.10 -2.21 2.56
C ILE A 644 26.57 -3.54 3.08
N ASP A 645 26.94 -4.62 2.41
CA ASP A 645 26.52 -5.98 2.74
C ASP A 645 27.61 -6.64 3.60
N LEU A 646 27.21 -7.12 4.78
CA LEU A 646 28.12 -7.81 5.70
C LEU A 646 28.30 -9.26 5.26
N THR A 647 29.53 -9.76 5.31
CA THR A 647 29.84 -11.13 4.87
C THR A 647 29.19 -12.19 5.76
N ASN A 648 29.02 -11.90 7.05
CA ASN A 648 28.44 -12.82 8.02
C ASN A 648 27.36 -12.13 8.88
N PRO A 649 26.32 -12.85 9.30
CA PRO A 649 25.37 -12.32 10.27
C PRO A 649 26.04 -11.91 11.59
N LEU A 650 25.62 -10.78 12.12
CA LEU A 650 26.03 -10.24 13.40
C LEU A 650 25.53 -11.11 14.57
N ALA A 651 26.23 -11.06 15.71
CA ALA A 651 25.73 -11.72 16.92
C ALA A 651 24.45 -11.03 17.45
N ASN A 652 23.50 -11.83 17.94
CA ASN A 652 22.29 -11.35 18.62
C ASN A 652 22.63 -10.54 19.89
N ASP A 653 21.71 -9.67 20.30
CA ASP A 653 21.76 -8.86 21.52
C ASP A 653 23.06 -8.06 21.71
N THR A 654 23.74 -7.73 20.61
CA THR A 654 25.08 -7.14 20.62
C THR A 654 25.03 -5.74 20.01
N GLY A 655 25.70 -4.78 20.65
CA GLY A 655 25.83 -3.42 20.14
C GLY A 655 27.04 -3.28 19.20
N TYR A 656 26.86 -2.57 18.09
CA TYR A 656 27.86 -2.31 17.08
C TYR A 656 27.93 -0.82 16.75
N TYR A 657 29.10 -0.37 16.27
CA TYR A 657 29.26 0.94 15.64
C TYR A 657 30.08 0.79 14.36
N VAL A 658 29.88 1.74 13.44
CA VAL A 658 30.50 1.75 12.11
C VAL A 658 31.49 2.91 12.04
N LEU A 659 32.69 2.64 11.56
CA LEU A 659 33.69 3.65 11.19
C LEU A 659 33.86 3.63 9.68
N ILE A 660 34.02 4.80 9.08
CA ILE A 660 34.23 4.98 7.63
C ILE A 660 35.41 5.93 7.45
N ASP A 661 36.43 5.49 6.74
CA ASP A 661 37.60 6.33 6.47
C ASP A 661 37.20 7.62 5.75
N GLN A 662 37.87 8.72 6.10
CA GLN A 662 37.71 9.99 5.40
C GLN A 662 38.03 9.81 3.91
N GLY A 663 37.10 10.26 3.07
CA GLY A 663 37.17 10.15 1.61
C GLY A 663 36.89 8.76 1.07
N ALA A 664 36.30 7.85 1.85
CA ALA A 664 35.77 6.58 1.32
C ALA A 664 34.69 6.78 0.25
N PHE A 665 34.03 7.95 0.29
CA PHE A 665 33.08 8.41 -0.71
C PHE A 665 33.43 9.83 -1.16
N LYS A 666 33.10 10.16 -2.41
CA LYS A 666 33.25 11.51 -2.98
C LYS A 666 32.09 11.83 -3.93
N ASP A 667 31.79 13.10 -4.13
CA ASP A 667 30.83 13.53 -5.16
C ASP A 667 31.47 13.52 -6.58
N SER A 668 30.68 13.93 -7.57
CA SER A 668 31.11 14.01 -8.97
C SER A 668 32.07 15.18 -9.26
N ALA A 669 32.08 16.21 -8.41
CA ALA A 669 33.03 17.32 -8.48
C ALA A 669 34.37 17.01 -7.80
N GLY A 670 34.44 15.89 -7.07
CA GLY A 670 35.62 15.39 -6.37
C GLY A 670 35.71 15.77 -4.90
N ASN A 671 34.69 16.42 -4.31
CA ASN A 671 34.72 16.73 -2.88
C ASN A 671 34.49 15.46 -2.06
N SER A 672 35.32 15.25 -1.04
CA SER A 672 35.37 14.00 -0.29
C SER A 672 34.47 14.03 0.94
N TYR A 673 33.73 12.93 1.17
CA TYR A 673 32.99 12.72 2.42
C TYR A 673 33.95 12.72 3.61
N ALA A 674 33.55 13.36 4.71
CA ALA A 674 34.36 13.47 5.92
C ALA A 674 34.65 12.12 6.60
N GLY A 675 33.86 11.07 6.31
CA GLY A 675 33.94 9.77 6.98
C GLY A 675 33.21 9.75 8.33
N ILE A 676 33.32 8.63 9.03
CA ILE A 676 32.81 8.41 10.39
C ILE A 676 33.97 7.95 11.26
N ASN A 677 34.35 8.74 12.26
CA ASN A 677 35.54 8.48 13.08
C ASN A 677 35.23 8.27 14.58
N SER A 678 33.95 8.30 14.96
CA SER A 678 33.51 8.16 16.35
C SER A 678 32.44 7.08 16.47
N ALA A 679 32.55 6.27 17.52
CA ALA A 679 31.58 5.23 17.87
C ALA A 679 30.19 5.78 18.26
N ARG A 680 30.02 7.11 18.30
CA ARG A 680 28.76 7.79 18.61
C ARG A 680 28.02 8.30 17.39
N ASP A 681 28.63 8.25 16.21
CA ASP A 681 28.09 8.88 15.01
C ASP A 681 27.15 7.93 14.25
N TRP A 682 27.46 6.63 14.25
CA TRP A 682 26.59 5.59 13.75
C TRP A 682 26.77 4.29 14.53
N ASN A 683 25.82 3.99 15.41
CA ASN A 683 25.80 2.80 16.24
C ASN A 683 24.40 2.17 16.31
N PHE A 684 24.31 0.87 16.59
CA PHE A 684 23.03 0.15 16.69
C PHE A 684 23.18 -1.13 17.52
N ARG A 685 22.07 -1.80 17.85
CA ARG A 685 22.02 -3.05 18.61
C ARG A 685 21.12 -4.08 17.93
N THR A 686 21.63 -5.30 17.78
CA THR A 686 20.89 -6.40 17.13
C THR A 686 19.80 -7.00 18.00
N VAL A 687 18.86 -7.71 17.37
CA VAL A 687 17.71 -8.39 18.00
C VAL A 687 18.12 -9.28 19.17
N LEU A 688 17.26 -9.32 20.19
CA LEU A 688 17.32 -10.28 21.29
C LEU A 688 17.02 -11.69 20.78
N ASN A 689 17.87 -12.65 21.13
CA ASN A 689 17.58 -14.06 20.85
C ASN A 689 16.48 -14.57 21.82
N ILE A 690 15.25 -14.70 21.33
CA ILE A 690 14.11 -15.20 22.11
C ILE A 690 13.93 -16.73 22.05
N LEU A 691 14.81 -17.46 21.35
CA LEU A 691 14.72 -18.93 21.19
C LEU A 691 15.17 -19.75 22.42
N ASN A 692 15.07 -19.20 23.64
CA ASN A 692 15.21 -19.93 24.89
C ASN A 692 14.10 -19.61 25.92
N ALA A 693 12.94 -19.11 25.47
CA ALA A 693 11.76 -19.03 26.33
C ALA A 693 11.12 -20.43 26.47
N PRO A 694 10.80 -20.93 27.69
CA PRO A 694 10.18 -22.24 27.86
C PRO A 694 8.80 -22.27 27.20
N ALA A 695 8.53 -23.31 26.41
CA ALA A 695 7.23 -23.51 25.78
C ALA A 695 6.10 -23.53 26.82
N LEU A 696 5.10 -22.66 26.65
CA LEU A 696 3.84 -22.74 27.38
C LEU A 696 2.99 -23.85 26.75
N THR A 697 3.03 -25.05 27.32
CA THR A 697 2.05 -26.10 27.03
C THR A 697 0.74 -25.75 27.71
N ASN A 698 -0.28 -25.37 26.94
CA ASN A 698 -1.68 -25.54 27.32
C ASN A 698 -2.46 -25.92 26.06
N GLY A 699 -2.63 -27.22 25.87
CA GLY A 699 -3.55 -27.78 24.90
C GLY A 699 -4.98 -27.49 25.35
N VAL A 700 -5.75 -26.83 24.49
CA VAL A 700 -7.20 -26.72 24.65
C VAL A 700 -7.81 -27.95 23.99
N SER A 701 -8.39 -28.83 24.79
CA SER A 701 -9.21 -29.94 24.30
C SER A 701 -10.55 -29.40 23.81
N PHE A 702 -10.93 -29.75 22.58
CA PHE A 702 -12.30 -29.58 22.11
C PHE A 702 -13.17 -30.61 22.84
N ALA A 703 -14.00 -30.14 23.78
CA ALA A 703 -15.11 -30.93 24.29
C ALA A 703 -16.26 -30.80 23.29
N ASP A 704 -16.60 -31.96 22.74
CA ASP A 704 -17.85 -32.28 22.06
C ASP A 704 -19.00 -32.04 23.06
N ASP A 705 -19.93 -31.14 22.74
CA ASP A 705 -21.15 -30.94 23.51
C ASP A 705 -22.33 -30.96 22.54
N ASP A 706 -22.70 -32.19 22.16
CA ASP A 706 -23.97 -32.51 21.54
C ASP A 706 -24.83 -33.29 22.56
N ALA A 707 -26.10 -32.88 22.64
CA ALA A 707 -27.25 -33.54 23.27
C ALA A 707 -27.41 -33.47 24.81
N ASN A 708 -28.22 -32.52 25.27
CA ASN A 708 -29.55 -32.78 25.89
C ASN A 708 -30.11 -31.47 26.49
N ASP A 709 -31.22 -30.96 25.95
CA ASP A 709 -32.37 -30.74 26.84
C ASP A 709 -33.69 -30.74 26.05
N ASN A 710 -34.57 -31.63 26.47
CA ASN A 710 -35.94 -31.78 26.01
C ASN A 710 -36.78 -31.89 27.28
N ALA A 711 -37.39 -30.78 27.72
CA ALA A 711 -38.49 -30.78 28.69
C ALA A 711 -39.29 -29.47 28.65
N THR A 712 -40.52 -29.55 28.14
CA THR A 712 -41.80 -29.08 28.75
C THR A 712 -41.70 -28.09 29.92
N ILE A 713 -42.33 -26.91 29.94
CA ILE A 713 -43.71 -26.45 29.65
C ILE A 713 -43.67 -24.99 29.18
#